data_AF-A0AB73ZY64-F1
#
_entry.id   AF-A0AB73ZY64-F1
#
_cell.length_a   1.000
_cell.length_b   1.000
_cell.length_c   1.000
_cell.angle_alpha   90.00
_cell.angle_beta   90.00
_cell.angle_gamma   90.00
#
_symmetry.space_group_name_H-M   'P 1'
#
loop_
_entity.id
_entity.type
_entity.pdbx_description
1 polymer ?
#
loop_
_entity_poly.entity_id
_entity_poly.type
_entity_poly.pdbx_seq_one_letter_code
_entity_poly.pdbx_strand_id
1 'polypeptide(L)'
;MMAKPASEYTRKRNFDITSEPAESKRKGKGKSQPGALGFVIQKHDARNLHYDFRLELDGTLKSWAVPKGPSLDPTQKRLAVHVEDHPLDYAGFEGSIPQGQYGGGDVIVWDRGVWQPHGDPQKTYEDGKLKFTLVGEKLSGDWALVRTRLKGSGSKEQWLLIKEKDDIARPAAEYDITHEQPQSVISGAHVGKQRSASKKSGASAASGKAKAATSKSKAPTPVAKPTRRKAKAAFPDTLSPQLATLVEAPPAGDWLYEIKFDGYRMLTRIQGDDVRLLTRNGHDWTERLPELVKALKGMKLRDSWFDGEVVVLDEQGLPDFQGLQNAFDAGNSKDILYYLFDMPFLSAEDLREVPLEQRRDALKQVLDAQKSRLLRYSDAFQAGHQDIVASAAAMGLEGVIGKRAGSAYVSKRNADWIKLKCRLRQEFVVVGYTAPQGSRSAFGALLLAVNAGEDGLVYAGRVGTGFTEVTLEQLHKQLKKSQRKDSPLAKKLSASQARGVQWVEPQLVCEAEFAQWTREGIVRQAAFVGLRSDKPAKDVVREDAQPANVPSQARTKTAAPKARKKAAQGKVDVAGTGISHPDRVIDSKTGTSKIELAQFYQSIADWILPYLNKRPVALLRCPEGIDGEQFFQKHAEHLAIPHIKQLDRALDPGHAALMEIDSVQALVGAAQMGAIELHTWGATRDRIETPDHFVLDLDPDPALPWRSMIEATQMVLAVLEELGLEAFLKTSGGKGMHIIVPLARQADWDTVKAFAKAIAEFASRQLPERFTATMGPKNRVGKIFIDYLRNSRGGSTVTAYSVRARPGLPVSVPIALDELAGLKSSAQWDITNLEQRLKRLKDDPWAGYSNRRKITQKMWKQLGAKRP
;
A
#
# COMPACT_ATOMS: atom_id res chain seq x y z
N MET A 1 55.90 -5.10 7.60
CA MET A 1 54.67 -5.66 6.98
C MET A 1 53.54 -4.68 7.25
N MET A 2 52.84 -4.19 6.23
CA MET A 2 51.60 -3.43 6.46
C MET A 2 50.50 -4.40 6.92
N ALA A 3 49.73 -4.02 7.94
CA ALA A 3 48.55 -4.77 8.32
C ALA A 3 47.50 -4.64 7.20
N LYS A 4 46.93 -5.75 6.73
CA LYS A 4 45.76 -5.70 5.84
C LYS A 4 44.62 -4.95 6.56
N PRO A 5 43.84 -4.11 5.86
CA PRO A 5 42.62 -3.55 6.44
C PRO A 5 41.69 -4.69 6.87
N ALA A 6 41.05 -4.55 8.03
CA ALA A 6 40.07 -5.51 8.51
C ALA A 6 38.91 -5.62 7.51
N SER A 7 38.40 -6.84 7.30
CA SER A 7 37.24 -7.06 6.44
C SER A 7 36.01 -6.35 6.99
N GLU A 8 34.99 -6.16 6.15
CA GLU A 8 33.75 -5.57 6.63
C GLU A 8 33.06 -6.49 7.67
N TYR A 9 33.28 -7.81 7.60
CA TYR A 9 32.85 -8.77 8.60
C TYR A 9 33.48 -8.47 9.97
N THR A 10 34.81 -8.47 10.06
CA THR A 10 35.55 -8.17 11.31
C THR A 10 35.21 -6.79 11.86
N ARG A 11 35.01 -5.78 11.00
CA ARG A 11 34.66 -4.42 11.42
C ARG A 11 33.24 -4.31 12.02
N LYS A 12 32.33 -5.23 11.68
CA LYS A 12 30.93 -5.21 12.11
C LYS A 12 30.64 -6.00 13.40
N ARG A 13 31.54 -6.89 13.83
CA ARG A 13 31.36 -7.75 15.01
C ARG A 13 32.23 -7.27 16.17
N ASN A 14 31.74 -7.45 17.40
CA ASN A 14 32.57 -7.43 18.60
C ASN A 14 32.72 -8.86 19.15
N PHE A 15 33.87 -9.49 18.88
CA PHE A 15 34.18 -10.87 19.27
C PHE A 15 34.38 -11.07 20.78
N ASP A 16 34.40 -10.00 21.58
CA ASP A 16 34.35 -10.09 23.05
C ASP A 16 32.91 -10.32 23.55
N ILE A 17 31.89 -10.19 22.68
CA ILE A 17 30.46 -10.28 23.01
C ILE A 17 29.73 -11.32 22.14
N THR A 18 30.01 -11.37 20.84
CA THR A 18 29.40 -12.35 19.93
C THR A 18 30.09 -13.71 20.03
N SER A 19 29.31 -14.79 19.89
CA SER A 19 29.82 -16.17 19.79
C SER A 19 30.27 -16.55 18.38
N GLU A 20 30.12 -15.64 17.41
CA GLU A 20 30.57 -15.82 16.03
C GLU A 20 32.11 -15.96 15.94
N PRO A 21 32.64 -16.81 15.02
CA PRO A 21 34.08 -17.00 14.88
C PRO A 21 34.78 -15.79 14.26
N ALA A 22 35.85 -15.32 14.90
CA ALA A 22 36.77 -14.34 14.33
C ALA A 22 37.55 -14.91 13.12
N GLU A 23 37.97 -14.04 12.19
CA GLU A 23 38.77 -14.46 11.03
C GLU A 23 40.10 -15.09 11.46
N SER A 24 40.26 -16.39 11.23
CA SER A 24 41.51 -17.07 11.57
C SER A 24 42.64 -16.66 10.64
N LYS A 25 43.83 -16.39 11.21
CA LYS A 25 45.06 -16.12 10.43
C LYS A 25 45.65 -17.39 9.79
N ARG A 26 44.84 -18.14 9.03
CA ARG A 26 45.36 -19.22 8.19
C ARG A 26 46.23 -18.63 7.08
N LYS A 27 47.55 -18.71 7.27
CA LYS A 27 48.55 -18.37 6.25
C LYS A 27 48.23 -19.19 4.99
N GLY A 28 48.12 -18.52 3.84
CA GLY A 28 47.96 -19.19 2.56
C GLY A 28 49.09 -20.19 2.32
N LYS A 29 48.74 -21.47 2.30
CA LYS A 29 49.59 -22.58 1.82
C LYS A 29 48.69 -23.64 1.22
N GLY A 30 49.04 -24.03 -0.01
CA GLY A 30 48.25 -24.93 -0.85
C GLY A 30 47.54 -24.16 -1.94
N LYS A 31 48.00 -24.36 -3.19
CA LYS A 31 47.03 -24.44 -4.29
C LYS A 31 46.10 -25.58 -3.89
N SER A 32 44.84 -25.30 -3.59
CA SER A 32 43.84 -26.35 -3.51
C SER A 32 43.88 -27.10 -4.85
N GLN A 33 43.89 -28.43 -4.79
CA GLN A 33 43.43 -29.27 -5.89
C GLN A 33 42.04 -28.76 -6.35
N PRO A 34 41.56 -29.07 -7.57
CA PRO A 34 40.18 -28.80 -7.97
C PRO A 34 39.21 -29.62 -7.10
N GLY A 35 39.01 -29.12 -5.88
CA GLY A 35 38.23 -29.70 -4.80
C GLY A 35 36.96 -28.90 -4.64
N ALA A 36 35.89 -29.62 -4.34
CA ALA A 36 34.54 -29.09 -4.43
C ALA A 36 34.34 -27.89 -3.49
N LEU A 37 33.93 -26.76 -4.06
CA LEU A 37 33.73 -25.50 -3.33
C LEU A 37 32.56 -25.65 -2.34
N GLY A 38 32.74 -25.22 -1.09
CA GLY A 38 31.70 -25.33 -0.08
C GLY A 38 30.53 -24.37 -0.29
N PHE A 39 29.32 -24.77 0.08
CA PHE A 39 28.21 -23.85 0.29
C PHE A 39 27.54 -24.09 1.65
N VAL A 40 26.90 -23.04 2.16
CA VAL A 40 26.11 -23.10 3.39
C VAL A 40 24.90 -22.19 3.27
N ILE A 41 23.79 -22.61 3.87
CA ILE A 41 22.59 -21.81 4.03
C ILE A 41 22.26 -21.78 5.51
N GLN A 42 22.32 -20.60 6.12
CA GLN A 42 21.96 -20.41 7.53
C GLN A 42 20.55 -19.83 7.63
N LYS A 43 19.69 -20.43 8.44
CA LYS A 43 18.36 -19.88 8.76
C LYS A 43 18.49 -19.01 10.00
N HIS A 44 18.06 -17.76 9.89
CA HIS A 44 18.40 -16.70 10.82
C HIS A 44 17.14 -15.95 11.24
N ASP A 45 16.73 -16.14 12.49
CA ASP A 45 15.61 -15.40 13.11
C ASP A 45 16.16 -14.15 13.82
N ALA A 46 16.48 -13.15 12.99
CA ALA A 46 16.86 -11.81 13.43
C ALA A 46 15.59 -10.94 13.59
N ARG A 47 15.68 -9.64 13.26
CA ARG A 47 14.49 -8.75 13.18
C ARG A 47 13.41 -9.24 12.21
N ASN A 48 13.77 -10.08 11.24
CA ASN A 48 12.86 -10.88 10.43
C ASN A 48 13.57 -12.21 10.14
N LEU A 49 12.81 -13.30 10.06
CA LEU A 49 13.30 -14.58 9.58
C LEU A 49 13.80 -14.46 8.13
N HIS A 50 15.01 -14.93 7.86
CA HIS A 50 15.59 -15.02 6.53
C HIS A 50 16.58 -16.19 6.43
N TYR A 51 17.02 -16.50 5.21
CA TYR A 51 18.03 -17.52 4.94
C TYR A 51 19.26 -16.84 4.32
N ASP A 52 20.37 -16.85 5.04
CA ASP A 52 21.66 -16.41 4.53
C ASP A 52 22.25 -17.50 3.63
N PHE A 53 22.10 -17.33 2.32
CA PHE A 53 22.66 -18.21 1.30
C PHE A 53 24.11 -17.81 1.02
N ARG A 54 25.06 -18.75 1.08
CA ARG A 54 26.48 -18.44 0.96
C ARG A 54 27.25 -19.46 0.12
N LEU A 55 28.12 -18.97 -0.75
CA LEU A 55 29.00 -19.77 -1.62
C LEU A 55 30.48 -19.46 -1.31
N GLU A 56 31.31 -20.50 -1.20
CA GLU A 56 32.77 -20.34 -1.13
C GLU A 56 33.32 -19.88 -2.49
N LEU A 57 33.98 -18.71 -2.49
CA LEU A 57 34.74 -18.18 -3.63
C LEU A 57 35.90 -17.31 -3.11
N ASP A 58 37.08 -17.44 -3.71
CA ASP A 58 38.31 -16.72 -3.35
C ASP A 58 38.72 -16.83 -1.87
N GLY A 59 38.41 -17.97 -1.23
CA GLY A 59 38.69 -18.21 0.19
C GLY A 59 37.76 -17.44 1.15
N THR A 60 36.61 -16.96 0.66
CA THR A 60 35.58 -16.26 1.44
C THR A 60 34.19 -16.82 1.12
N LEU A 61 33.23 -16.63 2.02
CA LEU A 61 31.82 -16.93 1.78
C LEU A 61 31.12 -15.70 1.18
N LYS A 62 30.92 -15.68 -0.14
CA LYS A 62 30.05 -14.70 -0.81
C LYS A 62 28.62 -14.92 -0.33
N SER A 63 27.96 -13.87 0.13
CA SER A 63 26.81 -13.99 1.04
C SER A 63 25.61 -13.16 0.62
N TRP A 64 24.42 -13.78 0.61
CA TRP A 64 23.15 -13.14 0.27
C TRP A 64 22.05 -13.48 1.29
N ALA A 65 21.37 -12.46 1.80
CA ALA A 65 20.16 -12.65 2.61
C ALA A 65 18.94 -12.90 1.71
N VAL A 66 18.27 -14.04 1.88
CA VAL A 66 17.09 -14.48 1.10
C VAL A 66 15.86 -14.53 2.03
N PRO A 67 15.01 -13.49 2.08
CA PRO A 67 13.94 -13.38 3.09
C PRO A 67 12.87 -14.48 3.02
N LYS A 68 12.56 -15.00 1.82
CA LYS A 68 11.60 -16.10 1.62
C LYS A 68 12.26 -17.48 1.50
N GLY A 69 13.55 -17.58 1.80
CA GLY A 69 14.34 -18.79 1.61
C GLY A 69 14.49 -19.24 0.15
N PRO A 70 15.28 -20.29 -0.10
CA PRO A 70 15.32 -20.97 -1.39
C PRO A 70 13.94 -21.58 -1.74
N SER A 71 13.70 -21.86 -3.02
CA SER A 71 12.50 -22.57 -3.49
C SER A 71 12.93 -23.60 -4.52
N LEU A 72 12.37 -24.81 -4.49
CA LEU A 72 12.58 -25.80 -5.54
C LEU A 72 11.76 -25.51 -6.81
N ASP A 73 10.98 -24.43 -6.82
CA ASP A 73 10.12 -24.04 -7.93
C ASP A 73 10.86 -23.10 -8.91
N PRO A 74 11.13 -23.52 -10.17
CA PRO A 74 11.82 -22.69 -11.15
C PRO A 74 11.06 -21.42 -11.57
N THR A 75 9.77 -21.31 -11.24
CA THR A 75 9.00 -20.09 -11.50
C THR A 75 9.21 -19.03 -10.41
N GLN A 76 9.65 -19.43 -9.21
CA GLN A 76 9.78 -18.54 -8.05
C GLN A 76 11.17 -17.92 -7.96
N LYS A 77 11.33 -16.73 -8.55
CA LYS A 77 12.54 -15.91 -8.41
C LYS A 77 12.61 -15.33 -6.99
N ARG A 78 13.55 -15.83 -6.16
CA ARG A 78 13.72 -15.40 -4.77
C ARG A 78 14.69 -14.22 -4.70
N LEU A 79 14.26 -13.10 -4.09
CA LEU A 79 15.15 -11.95 -3.85
C LEU A 79 16.29 -12.35 -2.91
N ALA A 80 17.52 -12.12 -3.37
CA ALA A 80 18.77 -12.39 -2.67
C ALA A 80 19.55 -11.07 -2.54
N VAL A 81 19.61 -10.48 -1.35
CA VAL A 81 20.27 -9.20 -1.12
C VAL A 81 21.71 -9.44 -0.72
N HIS A 82 22.69 -8.93 -1.47
CA HIS A 82 24.10 -9.13 -1.14
C HIS A 82 24.41 -8.46 0.22
N VAL A 83 25.05 -9.21 1.12
CA VAL A 83 25.57 -8.74 2.41
C VAL A 83 27.10 -8.81 2.40
N GLU A 84 27.78 -8.47 3.50
CA GLU A 84 29.23 -8.61 3.53
C GLU A 84 29.68 -10.08 3.43
N ASP A 85 30.85 -10.32 2.82
CA ASP A 85 31.46 -11.65 2.77
C ASP A 85 31.86 -12.12 4.18
N HIS A 86 31.81 -13.43 4.44
CA HIS A 86 32.11 -14.02 5.75
C HIS A 86 33.33 -14.98 5.66
N PRO A 87 34.08 -15.22 6.75
CA PRO A 87 35.17 -16.21 6.76
C PRO A 87 34.62 -17.64 6.60
N LEU A 88 35.42 -18.54 6.01
CA LEU A 88 35.03 -19.95 5.84
C LEU A 88 34.69 -20.64 7.17
N ASP A 89 35.38 -20.28 8.25
CA ASP A 89 35.13 -20.81 9.60
C ASP A 89 33.70 -20.47 10.11
N TYR A 90 33.00 -19.49 9.51
CA TYR A 90 31.60 -19.16 9.80
C TYR A 90 30.59 -20.21 9.29
N ALA A 91 30.97 -21.06 8.32
CA ALA A 91 30.05 -22.03 7.72
C ALA A 91 29.52 -23.09 8.70
N GLY A 92 30.23 -23.33 9.80
CA GLY A 92 29.79 -24.24 10.87
C GLY A 92 29.02 -23.58 12.01
N PHE A 93 28.79 -22.25 11.97
CA PHE A 93 28.25 -21.52 13.12
C PHE A 93 26.75 -21.74 13.32
N GLU A 94 26.40 -22.19 14.53
CA GLU A 94 25.03 -22.22 15.07
C GLU A 94 25.01 -21.64 16.48
N GLY A 95 24.07 -20.75 16.77
CA GLY A 95 23.94 -20.14 18.10
C GLY A 95 23.08 -18.89 18.11
N SER A 96 22.84 -18.38 19.31
CA SER A 96 22.16 -17.10 19.54
C SER A 96 23.20 -15.97 19.51
N ILE A 97 23.11 -15.09 18.52
CA ILE A 97 23.89 -13.84 18.48
C ILE A 97 23.20 -12.83 19.42
N PRO A 98 23.89 -12.28 20.44
CA PRO A 98 23.24 -11.46 21.47
C PRO A 98 22.48 -10.26 20.91
N GLN A 99 21.32 -9.97 21.50
CA GLN A 99 20.46 -8.87 21.07
C GLN A 99 21.22 -7.53 21.14
N GLY A 100 21.28 -6.80 20.03
CA GLY A 100 22.05 -5.55 19.89
C GLY A 100 23.39 -5.71 19.17
N GLN A 101 23.91 -6.93 19.01
CA GLN A 101 25.03 -7.19 18.09
C GLN A 101 24.56 -7.12 16.62
N TYR A 102 25.50 -6.92 15.70
CA TYR A 102 25.20 -6.95 14.27
C TYR A 102 24.80 -8.37 13.87
N GLY A 103 23.58 -8.55 13.37
CA GLY A 103 23.01 -9.88 13.15
C GLY A 103 22.46 -10.55 14.41
N GLY A 104 22.09 -9.78 15.45
CA GLY A 104 21.43 -10.34 16.64
C GLY A 104 20.14 -11.09 16.31
N GLY A 105 20.08 -12.35 16.77
CA GLY A 105 19.09 -13.36 16.40
C GLY A 105 19.59 -14.77 16.64
N ASP A 106 18.71 -15.77 16.54
CA ASP A 106 19.12 -17.18 16.54
C ASP A 106 19.52 -17.61 15.12
N VAL A 107 20.69 -18.25 14.99
CA VAL A 107 21.24 -18.76 13.72
C VAL A 107 21.40 -20.27 13.79
N ILE A 108 20.91 -20.99 12.78
CA ILE A 108 21.19 -22.42 12.56
C ILE A 108 21.70 -22.67 11.13
N VAL A 109 22.49 -23.70 10.92
CA VAL A 109 22.89 -24.19 9.60
C VAL A 109 21.75 -25.03 9.04
N TRP A 110 20.95 -24.42 8.17
CA TRP A 110 19.76 -25.03 7.59
C TRP A 110 20.08 -25.99 6.44
N ASP A 111 21.14 -25.72 5.67
CA ASP A 111 21.69 -26.64 4.68
C ASP A 111 23.19 -26.37 4.47
N ARG A 112 23.92 -27.35 3.98
CA ARG A 112 25.33 -27.24 3.59
C ARG A 112 25.68 -28.32 2.59
N GLY A 113 26.78 -28.12 1.87
CA GLY A 113 27.35 -29.13 0.99
C GLY A 113 28.39 -28.53 0.07
N VAL A 114 28.40 -29.00 -1.18
CA VAL A 114 29.30 -28.49 -2.20
C VAL A 114 28.54 -27.91 -3.40
N TRP A 115 29.13 -26.90 -4.04
CA TRP A 115 28.59 -26.30 -5.26
C TRP A 115 29.59 -26.45 -6.41
N GLN A 116 29.05 -26.61 -7.62
CA GLN A 116 29.83 -26.79 -8.85
C GLN A 116 29.47 -25.67 -9.84
N PRO A 117 30.37 -24.70 -10.09
CA PRO A 117 30.10 -23.61 -11.02
C PRO A 117 29.97 -24.08 -12.47
N HIS A 118 29.01 -23.53 -13.20
CA HIS A 118 28.86 -23.72 -14.64
C HIS A 118 29.69 -22.67 -15.37
N GLY A 119 30.98 -22.96 -15.55
CA GLY A 119 31.97 -22.06 -16.13
C GLY A 119 32.91 -21.47 -15.07
N ASP A 120 33.57 -20.35 -15.41
CA ASP A 120 34.48 -19.66 -14.48
C ASP A 120 33.67 -18.96 -13.37
N PRO A 121 33.82 -19.35 -12.09
CA PRO A 121 33.02 -18.79 -11.00
C PRO A 121 33.37 -17.32 -10.69
N GLN A 122 34.62 -16.91 -10.88
CA GLN A 122 35.03 -15.54 -10.60
C GLN A 122 34.41 -14.61 -11.65
N LYS A 123 34.59 -14.95 -12.93
CA LYS A 123 34.05 -14.16 -14.05
C LYS A 123 32.52 -14.10 -14.03
N THR A 124 31.85 -15.24 -13.79
CA THR A 124 30.37 -15.27 -13.75
C THR A 124 29.78 -14.55 -12.54
N TYR A 125 30.49 -14.49 -11.41
CA TYR A 125 30.13 -13.63 -10.28
C TYR A 125 30.29 -12.14 -10.63
N GLU A 126 31.42 -11.74 -11.23
CA GLU A 126 31.69 -10.36 -11.67
C GLU A 126 30.65 -9.88 -12.71
N ASP A 127 30.34 -10.70 -13.71
CA ASP A 127 29.30 -10.45 -14.74
C ASP A 127 27.86 -10.42 -14.14
N GLY A 128 27.69 -10.86 -12.89
CA GLY A 128 26.41 -10.88 -12.18
C GLY A 128 25.47 -11.99 -12.63
N LYS A 129 25.99 -13.11 -13.13
CA LYS A 129 25.21 -14.26 -13.63
C LYS A 129 25.90 -15.59 -13.29
N LEU A 130 25.85 -15.97 -12.02
CA LEU A 130 26.29 -17.29 -11.57
C LEU A 130 25.26 -18.36 -11.95
N LYS A 131 25.71 -19.45 -12.56
CA LYS A 131 24.96 -20.72 -12.69
C LYS A 131 25.78 -21.83 -12.05
N PHE A 132 25.12 -22.75 -11.36
CA PHE A 132 25.80 -23.81 -10.62
C PHE A 132 24.88 -24.95 -10.22
N THR A 133 25.46 -26.13 -10.01
CA THR A 133 24.80 -27.27 -9.35
C THR A 133 25.09 -27.23 -7.84
N LEU A 134 24.07 -27.44 -7.00
CA LEU A 134 24.24 -27.74 -5.58
C LEU A 134 24.21 -29.25 -5.33
N VAL A 135 25.03 -29.70 -4.39
CA VAL A 135 24.98 -31.04 -3.81
C VAL A 135 25.04 -30.87 -2.28
N GLY A 136 23.89 -30.58 -1.69
CA GLY A 136 23.69 -30.38 -0.26
C GLY A 136 22.98 -31.51 0.45
N GLU A 137 22.83 -31.37 1.76
CA GLU A 137 22.02 -32.26 2.59
C GLU A 137 20.51 -32.06 2.32
N LYS A 138 20.10 -30.87 1.85
CA LYS A 138 18.71 -30.56 1.46
C LYS A 138 18.55 -30.09 0.01
N LEU A 139 19.30 -29.07 -0.41
CA LEU A 139 19.22 -28.56 -1.77
C LEU A 139 20.15 -29.35 -2.68
N SER A 140 19.61 -29.79 -3.81
CA SER A 140 20.39 -30.39 -4.89
C SER A 140 19.91 -29.89 -6.26
N GLY A 141 20.65 -30.25 -7.30
CA GLY A 141 20.36 -29.85 -8.68
C GLY A 141 20.85 -28.44 -9.02
N ASP A 142 20.41 -27.92 -10.16
CA ASP A 142 20.90 -26.69 -10.78
C ASP A 142 20.18 -25.42 -10.30
N TRP A 143 20.93 -24.34 -10.18
CA TRP A 143 20.50 -23.03 -9.68
C TRP A 143 21.19 -21.89 -10.42
N ALA A 144 20.59 -20.70 -10.35
CA ALA A 144 21.16 -19.46 -10.86
C ALA A 144 21.05 -18.32 -9.83
N LEU A 145 22.10 -17.50 -9.76
CA LEU A 145 22.14 -16.22 -9.06
C LEU A 145 22.36 -15.10 -10.08
N VAL A 146 21.36 -14.23 -10.25
CA VAL A 146 21.37 -13.16 -11.28
C VAL A 146 21.23 -11.77 -10.64
N ARG A 147 22.23 -10.91 -10.84
CA ARG A 147 22.28 -9.51 -10.37
C ARG A 147 21.36 -8.63 -11.20
N THR A 148 20.49 -7.84 -10.57
CA THR A 148 19.55 -6.94 -11.26
C THR A 148 20.10 -5.51 -11.33
N ARG A 149 19.79 -4.79 -12.42
CA ARG A 149 20.23 -3.40 -12.66
C ARG A 149 19.03 -2.44 -12.65
N LEU A 150 18.38 -2.29 -11.50
CA LEU A 150 17.33 -1.29 -11.29
C LEU A 150 17.96 0.10 -11.02
N LYS A 151 17.64 1.11 -11.83
CA LYS A 151 18.00 2.50 -11.53
C LYS A 151 17.07 3.03 -10.44
N GLY A 152 17.60 3.27 -9.24
CA GLY A 152 16.86 3.93 -8.15
C GLY A 152 16.97 3.27 -6.76
N SER A 153 17.51 2.05 -6.67
CA SER A 153 17.87 1.47 -5.36
C SER A 153 19.22 2.02 -4.87
N GLY A 154 19.32 2.26 -3.56
CA GLY A 154 20.58 2.68 -2.93
C GLY A 154 21.66 1.60 -2.94
N SER A 155 22.85 1.96 -2.44
CA SER A 155 24.18 1.27 -2.45
C SER A 155 24.34 -0.27 -2.29
N LYS A 156 23.28 -1.08 -2.22
CA LYS A 156 23.37 -2.55 -2.10
C LYS A 156 22.91 -3.25 -3.37
N GLU A 157 23.75 -4.14 -3.89
CA GLU A 157 23.44 -4.95 -5.06
C GLU A 157 22.33 -5.97 -4.78
N GLN A 158 21.35 -6.00 -5.68
CA GLN A 158 20.22 -6.92 -5.61
C GLN A 158 20.44 -8.08 -6.58
N TRP A 159 20.22 -9.30 -6.11
CA TRP A 159 20.29 -10.52 -6.89
C TRP A 159 18.98 -11.30 -6.81
N LEU A 160 18.78 -12.24 -7.73
CA LEU A 160 17.71 -13.21 -7.71
C LEU A 160 18.32 -14.62 -7.66
N LEU A 161 17.98 -15.39 -6.62
CA LEU A 161 18.22 -16.83 -6.55
C LEU A 161 17.05 -17.55 -7.22
N ILE A 162 17.35 -18.44 -8.17
CA ILE A 162 16.37 -19.12 -9.03
C ILE A 162 16.77 -20.59 -9.13
N LYS A 163 15.83 -21.52 -8.93
CA LYS A 163 16.03 -22.94 -9.25
C LYS A 163 15.97 -23.13 -10.76
N GLU A 164 16.92 -23.83 -11.35
CA GLU A 164 16.85 -24.22 -12.77
C GLU A 164 15.96 -25.47 -12.94
N LYS A 165 15.44 -25.66 -14.16
CA LYS A 165 14.56 -26.79 -14.48
C LYS A 165 15.37 -28.07 -14.68
N ASP A 166 15.33 -28.95 -13.68
CA ASP A 166 15.93 -30.28 -13.68
C ASP A 166 15.01 -31.30 -12.97
N ASP A 167 15.51 -32.52 -12.76
CA ASP A 167 14.76 -33.64 -12.16
C ASP A 167 14.43 -33.47 -10.66
N ILE A 168 15.04 -32.49 -9.98
CA ILE A 168 14.82 -32.20 -8.55
C ILE A 168 13.86 -31.01 -8.36
N ALA A 169 13.67 -30.18 -9.38
CA ALA A 169 12.73 -29.06 -9.36
C ALA A 169 11.28 -29.50 -9.07
N ARG A 170 10.60 -28.81 -8.16
CA ARG A 170 9.23 -29.11 -7.71
C ARG A 170 8.42 -27.83 -7.55
N PRO A 171 7.14 -27.79 -7.97
CA PRO A 171 6.27 -26.65 -7.69
C PRO A 171 6.17 -26.38 -6.18
N ALA A 172 6.23 -25.11 -5.79
CA ALA A 172 6.21 -24.75 -4.36
C ALA A 172 4.86 -25.06 -3.68
N ALA A 173 3.80 -25.24 -4.48
CA ALA A 173 2.49 -25.71 -4.01
C ALA A 173 2.47 -27.21 -3.67
N GLU A 174 3.39 -28.00 -4.23
CA GLU A 174 3.54 -29.44 -3.93
C GLU A 174 4.52 -29.68 -2.77
N TYR A 175 5.61 -28.90 -2.71
CA TYR A 175 6.66 -29.08 -1.70
C TYR A 175 7.44 -27.78 -1.42
N ASP A 176 7.14 -27.11 -0.30
CA ASP A 176 7.99 -26.02 0.21
C ASP A 176 9.04 -26.58 1.17
N ILE A 177 10.25 -26.81 0.65
CA ILE A 177 11.39 -27.34 1.41
C ILE A 177 11.72 -26.54 2.68
N THR A 178 11.39 -25.24 2.73
CA THR A 178 11.66 -24.37 3.89
C THR A 178 10.68 -24.58 5.04
N HIS A 179 9.49 -25.11 4.75
CA HIS A 179 8.48 -25.54 5.72
C HIS A 179 8.59 -27.03 6.07
N GLU A 180 8.89 -27.88 5.08
CA GLU A 180 8.99 -29.33 5.23
C GLU A 180 10.27 -29.78 5.94
N GLN A 181 11.38 -29.02 5.78
CA GLN A 181 12.64 -29.31 6.45
C GLN A 181 13.19 -28.08 7.20
N PRO A 182 12.48 -27.54 8.21
CA PRO A 182 12.79 -26.25 8.82
C PRO A 182 13.95 -26.27 9.83
N GLN A 183 14.45 -27.46 10.20
CA GLN A 183 15.48 -27.72 11.21
C GLN A 183 16.92 -27.60 10.69
N SER A 184 17.90 -27.61 11.59
CA SER A 184 19.33 -27.68 11.28
C SER A 184 19.74 -29.03 10.67
N VAL A 185 20.75 -29.02 9.79
CA VAL A 185 21.45 -30.25 9.34
C VAL A 185 22.59 -30.70 10.28
N ILE A 186 23.16 -29.78 11.07
CA ILE A 186 24.23 -30.10 12.04
C ILE A 186 23.69 -30.61 13.39
N SER A 187 22.75 -29.89 14.01
CA SER A 187 22.23 -30.17 15.36
C SER A 187 20.79 -30.66 15.43
N GLY A 188 20.03 -30.64 14.32
CA GLY A 188 18.59 -30.89 14.32
C GLY A 188 17.74 -29.83 15.04
N ALA A 189 18.35 -28.74 15.51
CA ALA A 189 17.65 -27.66 16.21
C ALA A 189 16.70 -26.86 15.30
N HIS A 190 15.69 -26.23 15.88
CA HIS A 190 14.86 -25.23 15.23
C HIS A 190 15.14 -23.86 15.85
N VAL A 191 15.08 -22.83 15.02
CA VAL A 191 15.20 -21.43 15.45
C VAL A 191 14.03 -21.04 16.37
N GLY A 192 14.28 -20.24 17.42
CA GLY A 192 13.23 -19.76 18.33
C GLY A 192 12.75 -20.74 19.41
N LYS A 193 13.26 -21.99 19.45
CA LYS A 193 13.12 -22.86 20.62
C LYS A 193 14.36 -22.74 21.50
N GLN A 194 14.19 -22.30 22.74
CA GLN A 194 15.27 -22.28 23.73
C GLN A 194 15.94 -23.66 23.82
N ARG A 195 17.23 -23.74 23.50
CA ARG A 195 18.08 -24.84 23.94
C ARG A 195 18.17 -24.75 25.47
N SER A 196 17.38 -25.56 26.16
CA SER A 196 17.54 -25.74 27.61
C SER A 196 18.97 -26.21 27.86
N ALA A 197 19.73 -25.42 28.62
CA ALA A 197 21.14 -25.68 28.86
C ALA A 197 21.30 -27.05 29.54
N SER A 198 22.10 -27.92 28.93
CA SER A 198 22.39 -29.25 29.44
C SER A 198 23.11 -29.16 30.80
N LYS A 199 22.42 -29.51 31.88
CA LYS A 199 23.05 -29.93 33.15
C LYS A 199 22.81 -31.41 33.39
N LYS A 200 23.89 -32.09 33.80
CA LYS A 200 23.96 -33.53 34.07
C LYS A 200 23.33 -33.89 35.43
N SER A 201 23.24 -35.20 35.68
CA SER A 201 22.78 -35.89 36.91
C SER A 201 21.25 -35.86 37.12
N GLY A 202 20.60 -36.91 37.64
CA GLY A 202 21.11 -38.21 38.14
C GLY A 202 20.00 -39.28 38.11
N ALA A 203 20.33 -40.50 38.55
CA ALA A 203 19.52 -41.72 38.31
C ALA A 203 18.41 -42.01 39.37
N SER A 204 17.75 -43.16 39.15
CA SER A 204 16.72 -43.85 39.96
C SER A 204 15.28 -43.35 39.76
N ALA A 205 14.24 -44.13 39.43
CA ALA A 205 13.86 -45.56 39.53
C ALA A 205 12.78 -45.81 40.59
N ALA A 206 11.73 -46.56 40.19
CA ALA A 206 10.65 -47.12 41.03
C ALA A 206 9.75 -46.09 41.76
N SER A 207 8.49 -46.36 42.15
CA SER A 207 7.47 -47.36 41.75
C SER A 207 6.17 -47.07 42.52
N GLY A 208 5.00 -47.58 42.08
CA GLY A 208 3.93 -47.97 43.03
C GLY A 208 2.49 -47.47 42.80
N LYS A 209 1.64 -48.39 42.33
CA LYS A 209 0.21 -48.66 42.74
C LYS A 209 -0.82 -47.50 42.66
N ALA A 210 -1.87 -47.58 41.83
CA ALA A 210 -3.10 -48.41 41.99
C ALA A 210 -3.93 -48.07 43.25
N LYS A 211 -5.26 -47.83 43.25
CA LYS A 211 -6.42 -48.29 42.42
C LYS A 211 -7.41 -47.10 42.23
N ALA A 212 -8.27 -46.93 41.22
CA ALA A 212 -9.11 -47.80 40.37
C ALA A 212 -10.52 -48.14 40.93
N ALA A 213 -11.54 -47.34 40.54
CA ALA A 213 -13.00 -47.62 40.43
C ALA A 213 -13.73 -46.29 40.06
N THR A 214 -14.83 -46.14 39.30
CA THR A 214 -15.65 -46.95 38.37
C THR A 214 -16.67 -45.99 37.69
N SER A 215 -17.23 -46.17 36.48
CA SER A 215 -16.86 -46.91 35.25
C SER A 215 -17.81 -46.54 34.08
N LYS A 216 -17.40 -46.69 32.81
CA LYS A 216 -18.23 -46.69 31.56
C LYS A 216 -18.93 -45.35 31.19
N SER A 217 -18.74 -44.81 29.99
CA SER A 217 -19.22 -45.38 28.72
C SER A 217 -18.58 -44.72 27.47
N LYS A 218 -18.95 -45.20 26.26
CA LYS A 218 -18.23 -44.96 24.99
C LYS A 218 -18.51 -43.60 24.33
N ALA A 219 -17.55 -43.15 23.52
CA ALA A 219 -17.67 -42.01 22.63
C ALA A 219 -18.78 -42.18 21.56
N PRO A 220 -19.49 -41.11 21.19
CA PRO A 220 -20.36 -41.08 20.02
C PRO A 220 -19.62 -40.59 18.77
N THR A 221 -19.54 -41.44 17.74
CA THR A 221 -19.25 -41.01 16.37
C THR A 221 -20.43 -40.17 15.85
N PRO A 222 -20.21 -39.01 15.21
CA PRO A 222 -21.28 -38.31 14.50
C PRO A 222 -21.68 -39.10 13.25
N VAL A 223 -22.82 -39.79 13.32
CA VAL A 223 -23.42 -40.44 12.15
C VAL A 223 -23.93 -39.36 11.19
N ALA A 224 -23.54 -39.46 9.92
CA ALA A 224 -24.03 -38.58 8.87
C ALA A 224 -25.56 -38.68 8.75
N LYS A 225 -26.27 -37.56 8.89
CA LYS A 225 -27.70 -37.50 8.56
C LYS A 225 -27.87 -37.55 7.04
N PRO A 226 -28.83 -38.31 6.50
CA PRO A 226 -29.08 -38.34 5.06
C PRO A 226 -29.61 -36.97 4.60
N THR A 227 -28.77 -36.21 3.90
CA THR A 227 -29.21 -34.97 3.25
C THR A 227 -30.20 -35.31 2.14
N ARG A 228 -31.45 -34.93 2.38
CA ARG A 228 -32.58 -34.92 1.43
C ARG A 228 -32.08 -34.57 0.02
N ARG A 229 -32.17 -35.54 -0.89
CA ARG A 229 -31.71 -35.44 -2.29
C ARG A 229 -32.36 -34.22 -2.94
N LYS A 230 -31.64 -33.08 -3.05
CA LYS A 230 -32.09 -31.93 -3.85
C LYS A 230 -32.32 -32.44 -5.27
N ALA A 231 -33.40 -32.01 -5.92
CA ALA A 231 -33.60 -32.28 -7.33
C ALA A 231 -32.38 -31.77 -8.10
N LYS A 232 -31.92 -32.53 -9.11
CA LYS A 232 -30.88 -32.04 -10.04
C LYS A 232 -31.41 -30.73 -10.63
N ALA A 233 -30.75 -29.62 -10.34
CA ALA A 233 -31.02 -28.37 -11.05
C ALA A 233 -30.71 -28.62 -12.54
N ALA A 234 -31.60 -28.19 -13.43
CA ALA A 234 -31.35 -28.31 -14.86
C ALA A 234 -30.10 -27.49 -15.21
N PHE A 235 -29.18 -28.07 -15.98
CA PHE A 235 -28.00 -27.36 -16.47
C PHE A 235 -28.47 -26.19 -17.35
N PRO A 236 -28.17 -24.92 -17.01
CA PRO A 236 -28.81 -23.79 -17.66
C PRO A 236 -28.13 -23.45 -18.99
N ASP A 237 -28.94 -23.14 -20.00
CA ASP A 237 -28.43 -22.69 -21.31
C ASP A 237 -27.80 -21.29 -21.26
N THR A 238 -28.25 -20.46 -20.32
CA THR A 238 -27.68 -19.12 -20.06
C THR A 238 -27.43 -18.93 -18.58
N LEU A 239 -26.29 -18.33 -18.24
CA LEU A 239 -25.94 -17.93 -16.88
C LEU A 239 -25.57 -16.44 -16.87
N SER A 240 -25.96 -15.70 -15.83
CA SER A 240 -25.51 -14.32 -15.63
C SER A 240 -24.38 -14.25 -14.58
N PRO A 241 -23.38 -13.38 -14.75
CA PRO A 241 -22.22 -13.30 -13.87
C PRO A 241 -22.55 -12.66 -12.52
N GLN A 242 -21.86 -13.05 -11.44
CA GLN A 242 -21.98 -12.37 -10.14
C GLN A 242 -21.28 -11.01 -10.18
N LEU A 243 -22.00 -9.93 -9.86
CA LEU A 243 -21.49 -8.57 -10.00
C LEU A 243 -20.96 -8.02 -8.66
N ALA A 244 -19.71 -7.57 -8.65
CA ALA A 244 -19.09 -6.98 -7.48
C ALA A 244 -19.61 -5.55 -7.20
N THR A 245 -19.77 -5.21 -5.92
CA THR A 245 -20.16 -3.86 -5.46
C THR A 245 -18.93 -2.99 -5.21
N LEU A 246 -18.92 -1.74 -5.68
CA LEU A 246 -17.85 -0.79 -5.35
C LEU A 246 -18.05 -0.32 -3.91
N VAL A 247 -17.03 -0.50 -3.07
CA VAL A 247 -17.02 -0.07 -1.67
C VAL A 247 -15.67 0.57 -1.35
N GLU A 248 -15.63 1.41 -0.31
CA GLU A 248 -14.38 2.01 0.17
C GLU A 248 -13.63 1.06 1.13
N ALA A 249 -14.38 0.26 1.89
CA ALA A 249 -13.86 -0.75 2.80
C ALA A 249 -14.78 -2.00 2.79
N PRO A 250 -14.24 -3.20 3.05
CA PRO A 250 -15.06 -4.39 3.22
C PRO A 250 -15.98 -4.26 4.46
N PRO A 251 -17.26 -4.65 4.38
CA PRO A 251 -18.07 -4.93 5.55
C PRO A 251 -17.42 -5.98 6.46
N ALA A 252 -17.80 -6.03 7.74
CA ALA A 252 -17.31 -7.05 8.67
C ALA A 252 -17.52 -8.50 8.17
N GLY A 253 -16.61 -9.39 8.55
CA GLY A 253 -16.57 -10.80 8.17
C GLY A 253 -15.22 -11.21 7.58
N ASP A 254 -15.08 -12.48 7.24
CA ASP A 254 -13.88 -13.03 6.60
C ASP A 254 -13.94 -12.88 5.08
N TRP A 255 -12.80 -12.54 4.47
CA TRP A 255 -12.70 -12.19 3.06
C TRP A 255 -11.46 -12.81 2.40
N LEU A 256 -11.66 -13.31 1.19
CA LEU A 256 -10.62 -13.73 0.26
C LEU A 256 -10.40 -12.59 -0.75
N TYR A 257 -9.16 -12.18 -0.97
CA TYR A 257 -8.85 -11.11 -1.93
C TYR A 257 -8.12 -11.64 -3.15
N GLU A 258 -8.60 -11.28 -4.33
CA GLU A 258 -8.01 -11.63 -5.62
C GLU A 258 -7.62 -10.35 -6.37
N ILE A 259 -6.69 -10.45 -7.32
CA ILE A 259 -6.36 -9.33 -8.20
C ILE A 259 -7.62 -8.89 -8.94
N LYS A 260 -7.92 -7.59 -8.95
CA LYS A 260 -8.88 -7.09 -9.93
C LYS A 260 -8.18 -7.02 -11.28
N PHE A 261 -8.48 -8.00 -12.13
CA PHE A 261 -8.09 -7.97 -13.53
C PHE A 261 -8.75 -6.80 -14.26
N ASP A 262 -8.12 -6.46 -15.38
CA ASP A 262 -8.48 -5.34 -16.24
C ASP A 262 -8.60 -5.84 -17.69
N GLY A 263 -9.66 -6.61 -17.93
CA GLY A 263 -9.90 -7.28 -19.20
C GLY A 263 -11.37 -7.45 -19.54
N TYR A 264 -11.67 -8.43 -20.40
CA TYR A 264 -13.04 -8.76 -20.75
C TYR A 264 -13.53 -9.97 -19.97
N ARG A 265 -14.57 -9.79 -19.14
CA ARG A 265 -15.17 -10.87 -18.36
C ARG A 265 -15.89 -11.87 -19.27
N MET A 266 -15.51 -13.14 -19.16
CA MET A 266 -16.06 -14.25 -19.93
C MET A 266 -16.70 -15.29 -19.00
N LEU A 267 -17.90 -15.71 -19.38
CA LEU A 267 -18.52 -16.94 -18.88
C LEU A 267 -18.29 -18.05 -19.91
N THR A 268 -17.75 -19.17 -19.46
CA THR A 268 -17.57 -20.35 -20.34
C THR A 268 -18.70 -21.34 -20.09
N ARG A 269 -19.42 -21.72 -21.15
CA ARG A 269 -20.32 -22.89 -21.14
C ARG A 269 -19.60 -24.06 -21.80
N ILE A 270 -19.48 -25.19 -21.13
CA ILE A 270 -18.95 -26.44 -21.67
C ILE A 270 -20.07 -27.48 -21.65
N GLN A 271 -20.36 -28.11 -22.79
CA GLN A 271 -21.30 -29.22 -22.91
C GLN A 271 -20.68 -30.29 -23.82
N GLY A 272 -19.82 -31.13 -23.23
CA GLY A 272 -18.96 -32.04 -24.00
C GLY A 272 -17.99 -31.25 -24.88
N ASP A 273 -18.02 -31.51 -26.18
CA ASP A 273 -17.16 -30.80 -27.15
C ASP A 273 -17.72 -29.44 -27.61
N ASP A 274 -18.94 -29.04 -27.21
CA ASP A 274 -19.42 -27.65 -27.41
C ASP A 274 -18.88 -26.77 -26.27
N VAL A 275 -18.01 -25.84 -26.62
CA VAL A 275 -17.40 -24.87 -25.70
C VAL A 275 -17.69 -23.48 -26.23
N ARG A 276 -18.40 -22.68 -25.43
CA ARG A 276 -18.75 -21.30 -25.79
C ARG A 276 -18.19 -20.31 -24.80
N LEU A 277 -17.55 -19.26 -25.32
CA LEU A 277 -17.01 -18.14 -24.56
C LEU A 277 -17.96 -16.96 -24.70
N LEU A 278 -18.79 -16.73 -23.69
CA LEU A 278 -19.81 -15.70 -23.68
C LEU A 278 -19.30 -14.48 -22.90
N THR A 279 -19.38 -13.31 -23.51
CA THR A 279 -19.16 -12.03 -22.80
C THR A 279 -20.15 -11.87 -21.64
N ARG A 280 -19.85 -10.95 -20.72
CA ARG A 280 -20.78 -10.49 -19.66
C ARG A 280 -22.22 -10.22 -20.13
N ASN A 281 -22.41 -9.79 -21.37
CA ASN A 281 -23.72 -9.43 -21.95
C ASN A 281 -24.33 -10.54 -22.82
N GLY A 282 -23.73 -11.74 -22.83
CA GLY A 282 -24.24 -12.91 -23.56
C GLY A 282 -23.82 -13.01 -25.03
N HIS A 283 -23.05 -12.06 -25.56
CA HIS A 283 -22.48 -12.19 -26.91
C HIS A 283 -21.44 -13.31 -26.96
N ASP A 284 -21.52 -14.16 -27.98
CA ASP A 284 -20.59 -15.27 -28.20
C ASP A 284 -19.31 -14.78 -28.89
N TRP A 285 -18.16 -15.00 -28.24
CA TRP A 285 -16.81 -14.63 -28.70
C TRP A 285 -15.95 -15.88 -28.99
N THR A 286 -16.54 -17.07 -29.09
CA THR A 286 -15.85 -18.36 -29.32
C THR A 286 -14.92 -18.30 -30.54
N GLU A 287 -15.38 -17.75 -31.65
CA GLU A 287 -14.58 -17.60 -32.89
C GLU A 287 -13.41 -16.60 -32.75
N ARG A 288 -13.50 -15.65 -31.81
CA ARG A 288 -12.44 -14.66 -31.56
C ARG A 288 -11.32 -15.21 -30.66
N LEU A 289 -11.56 -16.34 -29.99
CA LEU A 289 -10.67 -16.91 -28.96
C LEU A 289 -10.37 -18.42 -29.21
N PRO A 290 -10.00 -18.84 -30.45
CA PRO A 290 -9.90 -20.25 -30.83
C PRO A 290 -8.90 -21.07 -30.00
N GLU A 291 -7.77 -20.49 -29.57
CA GLU A 291 -6.79 -21.20 -28.75
C GLU A 291 -7.28 -21.41 -27.31
N LEU A 292 -8.09 -20.50 -26.74
CA LEU A 292 -8.76 -20.72 -25.46
C LEU A 292 -9.83 -21.81 -25.57
N VAL A 293 -10.64 -21.78 -26.62
CA VAL A 293 -11.65 -22.82 -26.89
C VAL A 293 -10.98 -24.20 -26.99
N LYS A 294 -9.87 -24.31 -27.74
CA LYS A 294 -9.06 -25.52 -27.84
C LYS A 294 -8.48 -25.97 -26.49
N ALA A 295 -7.98 -25.04 -25.68
CA ALA A 295 -7.50 -25.34 -24.34
C ALA A 295 -8.62 -25.89 -23.42
N LEU A 296 -9.80 -25.27 -23.45
CA LEU A 296 -10.98 -25.66 -22.66
C LEU A 296 -11.57 -27.00 -23.10
N LYS A 297 -11.65 -27.28 -24.42
CA LYS A 297 -12.00 -28.63 -24.94
C LYS A 297 -11.01 -29.70 -24.46
N GLY A 298 -9.74 -29.34 -24.32
CA GLY A 298 -8.70 -30.19 -23.75
C GLY A 298 -9.01 -30.70 -22.33
N MET A 299 -9.88 -30.01 -21.57
CA MET A 299 -10.25 -30.39 -20.21
C MET A 299 -11.15 -31.64 -20.17
N LYS A 300 -11.82 -31.96 -21.30
CA LYS A 300 -12.77 -33.08 -21.45
C LYS A 300 -13.87 -33.09 -20.37
N LEU A 301 -14.30 -31.91 -19.94
CA LEU A 301 -15.34 -31.75 -18.94
C LEU A 301 -16.72 -32.00 -19.53
N ARG A 302 -17.63 -32.48 -18.68
CA ARG A 302 -19.07 -32.49 -18.96
C ARG A 302 -19.66 -31.11 -18.67
N ASP A 303 -20.96 -30.95 -18.90
CA ASP A 303 -21.83 -29.84 -18.54
C ASP A 303 -21.31 -28.95 -17.38
N SER A 304 -20.56 -27.89 -17.71
CA SER A 304 -19.89 -27.03 -16.74
C SER A 304 -20.02 -25.55 -17.11
N TRP A 305 -20.01 -24.69 -16.09
CA TRP A 305 -19.96 -23.24 -16.24
C TRP A 305 -18.77 -22.69 -15.45
N PHE A 306 -17.98 -21.86 -16.11
CA PHE A 306 -16.90 -21.11 -15.49
C PHE A 306 -17.13 -19.60 -15.57
N ASP A 307 -16.52 -18.86 -14.64
CA ASP A 307 -16.51 -17.41 -14.58
C ASP A 307 -15.07 -16.90 -14.37
N GLY A 308 -14.66 -15.98 -15.23
CA GLY A 308 -13.27 -15.52 -15.32
C GLY A 308 -13.12 -14.27 -16.19
N GLU A 309 -11.88 -13.83 -16.38
CA GLU A 309 -11.55 -12.66 -17.18
C GLU A 309 -10.38 -12.92 -18.12
N VAL A 310 -10.52 -12.52 -19.40
CA VAL A 310 -9.43 -12.64 -20.38
C VAL A 310 -8.59 -11.36 -20.41
N VAL A 311 -7.27 -11.53 -20.38
CA VAL A 311 -6.27 -10.44 -20.29
C VAL A 311 -5.06 -10.73 -21.20
N VAL A 312 -4.35 -9.68 -21.58
CA VAL A 312 -2.94 -9.76 -22.01
C VAL A 312 -2.08 -9.23 -20.85
N LEU A 313 -0.83 -9.68 -20.74
CA LEU A 313 0.12 -9.17 -19.75
C LEU A 313 1.23 -8.36 -20.43
N ASP A 314 1.69 -7.31 -19.75
CA ASP A 314 2.86 -6.53 -20.15
C ASP A 314 4.20 -7.25 -19.87
N GLU A 315 5.32 -6.59 -20.19
CA GLU A 315 6.68 -7.09 -19.93
C GLU A 315 6.99 -7.30 -18.44
N GLN A 316 6.21 -6.68 -17.55
CA GLN A 316 6.32 -6.79 -16.09
C GLN A 316 5.40 -7.88 -15.52
N GLY A 317 4.50 -8.45 -16.33
CA GLY A 317 3.54 -9.48 -15.95
C GLY A 317 2.22 -8.93 -15.38
N LEU A 318 1.92 -7.65 -15.58
CA LEU A 318 0.69 -7.00 -15.13
C LEU A 318 -0.35 -6.96 -16.26
N PRO A 319 -1.67 -6.92 -15.97
CA PRO A 319 -2.70 -6.83 -17.01
C PRO A 319 -2.59 -5.55 -17.85
N ASP A 320 -2.46 -5.71 -19.17
CA ASP A 320 -2.48 -4.63 -20.14
C ASP A 320 -3.77 -4.69 -20.99
N PHE A 321 -4.71 -3.82 -20.67
CA PHE A 321 -5.96 -3.69 -21.41
C PHE A 321 -5.75 -3.19 -22.85
N GLN A 322 -4.78 -2.30 -23.09
CA GLN A 322 -4.53 -1.76 -24.43
C GLN A 322 -3.89 -2.84 -25.32
N GLY A 323 -2.94 -3.61 -24.79
CA GLY A 323 -2.42 -4.84 -25.40
C GLY A 323 -3.51 -5.86 -25.73
N LEU A 324 -4.48 -6.07 -24.83
CA LEU A 324 -5.64 -6.94 -25.08
C LEU A 324 -6.49 -6.46 -26.26
N GLN A 325 -6.72 -5.15 -26.40
CA GLN A 325 -7.46 -4.60 -27.55
C GLN A 325 -6.72 -4.85 -28.86
N ASN A 326 -5.42 -4.52 -28.88
CA ASN A 326 -4.55 -4.70 -30.05
C ASN A 326 -4.52 -6.17 -30.48
N ALA A 327 -4.51 -7.12 -29.53
CA ALA A 327 -4.60 -8.54 -29.80
C ALA A 327 -5.92 -8.94 -30.51
N PHE A 328 -7.06 -8.39 -30.08
CA PHE A 328 -8.36 -8.62 -30.72
C PHE A 328 -8.48 -7.97 -32.11
N ASP A 329 -7.95 -6.76 -32.29
CA ASP A 329 -8.02 -6.04 -33.56
C ASP A 329 -7.05 -6.62 -34.61
N ALA A 330 -5.90 -7.15 -34.18
CA ALA A 330 -4.96 -7.88 -35.04
C ALA A 330 -5.34 -9.36 -35.25
N GLY A 331 -6.37 -9.88 -34.56
CA GLY A 331 -6.75 -11.29 -34.59
C GLY A 331 -5.75 -12.26 -33.93
N ASN A 332 -4.77 -11.76 -33.16
CA ASN A 332 -3.79 -12.59 -32.47
C ASN A 332 -4.28 -13.00 -31.07
N SER A 333 -4.98 -14.12 -30.99
CA SER A 333 -5.47 -14.66 -29.71
C SER A 333 -4.46 -15.51 -28.92
N LYS A 334 -3.22 -15.68 -29.41
CA LYS A 334 -2.24 -16.63 -28.84
C LYS A 334 -1.71 -16.23 -27.47
N ASP A 335 -1.64 -14.92 -27.21
CA ASP A 335 -1.07 -14.36 -25.99
C ASP A 335 -2.16 -13.92 -24.97
N ILE A 336 -3.43 -14.16 -25.31
CA ILE A 336 -4.58 -13.88 -24.44
C ILE A 336 -4.69 -15.00 -23.39
N LEU A 337 -4.46 -14.64 -22.13
CA LEU A 337 -4.64 -15.52 -20.97
C LEU A 337 -6.06 -15.41 -20.44
N TYR A 338 -6.55 -16.49 -19.83
CA TYR A 338 -7.88 -16.54 -19.20
C TYR A 338 -7.75 -16.88 -17.71
N TYR A 339 -7.96 -15.89 -16.85
CA TYR A 339 -7.94 -16.05 -15.39
C TYR A 339 -9.33 -16.43 -14.89
N LEU A 340 -9.44 -17.67 -14.44
CA LEU A 340 -10.65 -18.30 -13.93
C LEU A 340 -10.71 -18.15 -12.41
N PHE A 341 -11.85 -17.68 -11.88
CA PHE A 341 -11.97 -17.30 -10.47
C PHE A 341 -13.22 -17.84 -9.75
N ASP A 342 -14.19 -18.42 -10.46
CA ASP A 342 -15.28 -19.20 -9.89
C ASP A 342 -15.83 -20.24 -10.90
N MET A 343 -16.56 -21.23 -10.40
CA MET A 343 -17.11 -22.36 -11.15
C MET A 343 -18.54 -22.66 -10.67
N PRO A 344 -19.55 -21.96 -11.21
CA PRO A 344 -20.94 -22.16 -10.81
C PRO A 344 -21.51 -23.57 -11.08
N PHE A 345 -21.00 -24.28 -12.10
CA PHE A 345 -21.38 -25.67 -12.40
C PHE A 345 -20.16 -26.50 -12.77
N LEU A 346 -20.08 -27.74 -12.30
CA LEU A 346 -19.09 -28.73 -12.71
C LEU A 346 -19.76 -30.06 -13.02
N SER A 347 -19.60 -30.57 -14.23
CA SER A 347 -20.06 -31.90 -14.65
C SER A 347 -21.53 -32.23 -14.30
N ALA A 348 -22.43 -31.28 -14.56
CA ALA A 348 -23.87 -31.28 -14.23
C ALA A 348 -24.22 -31.18 -12.73
N GLU A 349 -23.26 -30.87 -11.87
CA GLU A 349 -23.52 -30.47 -10.47
C GLU A 349 -23.61 -28.95 -10.36
N ASP A 350 -24.69 -28.47 -9.72
CA ASP A 350 -24.92 -27.04 -9.43
C ASP A 350 -24.19 -26.68 -8.14
N LEU A 351 -23.06 -25.99 -8.28
CA LEU A 351 -22.21 -25.61 -7.17
C LEU A 351 -22.59 -24.25 -6.57
N ARG A 352 -23.57 -23.52 -7.10
CA ARG A 352 -23.85 -22.13 -6.69
C ARG A 352 -24.13 -21.97 -5.19
N GLU A 353 -24.79 -22.95 -4.59
CA GLU A 353 -25.12 -22.97 -3.15
C GLU A 353 -23.99 -23.56 -2.28
N VAL A 354 -22.89 -24.03 -2.88
CA VAL A 354 -21.71 -24.56 -2.18
C VAL A 354 -20.80 -23.39 -1.75
N PRO A 355 -20.18 -23.41 -0.56
CA PRO A 355 -19.24 -22.37 -0.11
C PRO A 355 -18.16 -22.00 -1.14
N LEU A 356 -17.86 -20.70 -1.23
CA LEU A 356 -16.88 -20.11 -2.15
C LEU A 356 -15.53 -20.85 -2.20
N GLU A 357 -15.00 -21.20 -1.03
CA GLU A 357 -13.75 -21.92 -0.85
C GLU A 357 -13.78 -23.24 -1.61
N GLN A 358 -14.81 -24.04 -1.38
CA GLN A 358 -14.96 -25.37 -1.98
C GLN A 358 -15.16 -25.29 -3.50
N ARG A 359 -15.89 -24.28 -4.01
CA ARG A 359 -16.00 -24.04 -5.47
C ARG A 359 -14.65 -23.70 -6.08
N ARG A 360 -13.86 -22.87 -5.39
CA ARG A 360 -12.55 -22.42 -5.82
C ARG A 360 -11.47 -23.51 -5.73
N ASP A 361 -11.52 -24.36 -4.72
CA ASP A 361 -10.65 -25.53 -4.59
C ASP A 361 -10.96 -26.57 -5.68
N ALA A 362 -12.24 -26.82 -5.97
CA ALA A 362 -12.66 -27.69 -7.07
C ALA A 362 -12.24 -27.12 -8.44
N LEU A 363 -12.38 -25.80 -8.66
CA LEU A 363 -11.89 -25.13 -9.87
C LEU A 363 -10.36 -25.27 -10.00
N LYS A 364 -9.63 -25.12 -8.89
CA LYS A 364 -8.17 -25.29 -8.87
C LYS A 364 -7.77 -26.71 -9.24
N GLN A 365 -8.37 -27.73 -8.64
CA GLN A 365 -8.13 -29.14 -8.99
C GLN A 365 -8.40 -29.43 -10.47
N VAL A 366 -9.48 -28.88 -11.01
CA VAL A 366 -9.86 -29.01 -12.44
C VAL A 366 -8.84 -28.34 -13.37
N LEU A 367 -8.20 -27.24 -12.95
CA LEU A 367 -7.16 -26.57 -13.73
C LEU A 367 -5.79 -27.22 -13.57
N ASP A 368 -5.40 -27.62 -12.36
CA ASP A 368 -4.13 -28.33 -12.09
C ASP A 368 -4.06 -29.67 -12.83
N ALA A 369 -5.22 -30.32 -13.05
CA ALA A 369 -5.35 -31.53 -13.86
C ALA A 369 -5.03 -31.33 -15.36
N GLN A 370 -5.02 -30.10 -15.89
CA GLN A 370 -4.60 -29.82 -17.27
C GLN A 370 -3.55 -28.70 -17.35
N LYS A 371 -2.36 -29.06 -17.83
CA LYS A 371 -1.24 -28.14 -18.07
C LYS A 371 -1.44 -27.23 -19.30
N SER A 372 -2.47 -26.38 -19.28
CA SER A 372 -2.69 -25.33 -20.28
C SER A 372 -1.80 -24.11 -20.01
N ARG A 373 -1.16 -23.59 -21.05
CA ARG A 373 -0.42 -22.32 -20.96
C ARG A 373 -1.31 -21.08 -21.03
N LEU A 374 -2.59 -21.22 -21.37
CA LEU A 374 -3.51 -20.08 -21.54
C LEU A 374 -4.53 -19.95 -20.40
N LEU A 375 -4.92 -21.06 -19.76
CA LEU A 375 -5.81 -21.03 -18.61
C LEU A 375 -5.01 -20.77 -17.33
N ARG A 376 -5.52 -19.92 -16.45
CA ARG A 376 -4.92 -19.58 -15.15
C ARG A 376 -5.97 -19.66 -14.06
N TYR A 377 -5.57 -20.20 -12.92
CA TYR A 377 -6.32 -19.98 -11.69
C TYR A 377 -6.01 -18.57 -11.16
N SER A 378 -7.04 -17.84 -10.76
CA SER A 378 -6.89 -16.58 -10.02
C SER A 378 -6.66 -16.90 -8.55
N ASP A 379 -5.41 -16.78 -8.07
CA ASP A 379 -5.10 -17.02 -6.65
C ASP A 379 -5.75 -15.98 -5.73
N ALA A 380 -6.17 -16.44 -4.55
CA ALA A 380 -6.71 -15.58 -3.49
C ALA A 380 -5.75 -15.51 -2.29
N PHE A 381 -5.69 -14.35 -1.66
CA PHE A 381 -4.87 -14.05 -0.51
C PHE A 381 -5.75 -13.80 0.72
N GLN A 382 -5.33 -14.35 1.86
CA GLN A 382 -5.88 -14.01 3.18
C GLN A 382 -4.95 -12.98 3.84
N ALA A 383 -5.36 -11.72 3.82
CA ALA A 383 -4.61 -10.58 4.36
C ALA A 383 -5.56 -9.45 4.80
N GLY A 384 -5.04 -8.50 5.58
CA GLY A 384 -5.78 -7.27 5.91
C GLY A 384 -6.09 -6.46 4.65
N HIS A 385 -7.33 -5.98 4.52
CA HIS A 385 -7.79 -5.26 3.32
C HIS A 385 -6.96 -4.01 2.99
N GLN A 386 -6.46 -3.32 4.02
CA GLN A 386 -5.60 -2.14 3.85
C GLN A 386 -4.23 -2.52 3.26
N ASP A 387 -3.61 -3.59 3.76
CA ASP A 387 -2.31 -4.07 3.29
C ASP A 387 -2.39 -4.53 1.84
N ILE A 388 -3.46 -5.25 1.46
CA ILE A 388 -3.58 -5.80 0.11
C ILE A 388 -3.98 -4.76 -0.94
N VAL A 389 -4.83 -3.78 -0.59
CA VAL A 389 -5.12 -2.62 -1.46
C VAL A 389 -3.88 -1.74 -1.62
N ALA A 390 -3.12 -1.48 -0.54
CA ALA A 390 -1.88 -0.73 -0.64
C ALA A 390 -0.82 -1.45 -1.48
N SER A 391 -0.72 -2.78 -1.35
CA SER A 391 0.16 -3.62 -2.17
C SER A 391 -0.24 -3.60 -3.65
N ALA A 392 -1.54 -3.75 -3.96
CA ALA A 392 -2.06 -3.66 -5.33
C ALA A 392 -1.78 -2.28 -5.96
N ALA A 393 -2.00 -1.20 -5.21
CA ALA A 393 -1.69 0.16 -5.64
C ALA A 393 -0.19 0.36 -5.94
N ALA A 394 0.69 -0.17 -5.08
CA ALA A 394 2.14 -0.11 -5.25
C ALA A 394 2.65 -0.94 -6.45
N MET A 395 1.93 -2.00 -6.83
CA MET A 395 2.19 -2.79 -8.03
C MET A 395 1.52 -2.24 -9.29
N GLY A 396 0.81 -1.11 -9.22
CA GLY A 396 0.16 -0.48 -10.37
C GLY A 396 -1.15 -1.15 -10.83
N LEU A 397 -1.69 -2.09 -10.07
CA LEU A 397 -2.96 -2.76 -10.37
C LEU A 397 -4.15 -1.80 -10.17
N GLU A 398 -5.25 -2.01 -10.91
CA GLU A 398 -6.48 -1.21 -10.74
C GLU A 398 -7.08 -1.37 -9.33
N GLY A 399 -6.97 -2.56 -8.74
CA GLY A 399 -7.55 -2.86 -7.43
C GLY A 399 -7.55 -4.34 -7.09
N VAL A 400 -8.40 -4.69 -6.12
CA VAL A 400 -8.67 -6.08 -5.72
C VAL A 400 -10.16 -6.38 -5.69
N ILE A 401 -10.51 -7.63 -5.96
CA ILE A 401 -11.85 -8.17 -5.70
C ILE A 401 -11.81 -8.87 -4.34
N GLY A 402 -12.61 -8.38 -3.40
CA GLY A 402 -12.88 -9.10 -2.15
C GLY A 402 -14.09 -10.02 -2.34
N LYS A 403 -13.98 -11.28 -1.97
CA LYS A 403 -15.10 -12.24 -1.93
C LYS A 403 -15.27 -12.77 -0.52
N ARG A 404 -16.49 -12.72 0.01
CA ARG A 404 -16.80 -13.13 1.39
C ARG A 404 -16.66 -14.65 1.53
N ALA A 405 -15.94 -15.07 2.56
CA ALA A 405 -15.82 -16.47 2.93
C ALA A 405 -17.20 -17.13 3.14
N GLY A 406 -17.35 -18.39 2.73
CA GLY A 406 -18.61 -19.14 2.83
C GLY A 406 -19.76 -18.68 1.92
N SER A 407 -19.57 -17.65 1.08
CA SER A 407 -20.66 -17.09 0.28
C SER A 407 -21.08 -17.96 -0.91
N ALA A 408 -22.39 -18.01 -1.18
CA ALA A 408 -22.97 -18.61 -2.38
C ALA A 408 -22.70 -17.77 -3.64
N TYR A 409 -22.63 -18.42 -4.81
CA TYR A 409 -22.56 -17.72 -6.09
C TYR A 409 -23.96 -17.26 -6.50
N VAL A 410 -24.16 -15.95 -6.64
CA VAL A 410 -25.46 -15.39 -7.04
C VAL A 410 -25.33 -14.57 -8.32
N SER A 411 -26.14 -14.89 -9.33
CA SER A 411 -26.18 -14.23 -10.65
C SER A 411 -26.81 -12.82 -10.62
N LYS A 412 -26.41 -11.98 -9.66
CA LYS A 412 -26.83 -10.59 -9.45
C LYS A 412 -25.73 -9.80 -8.75
N ARG A 413 -25.95 -8.50 -8.50
CA ARG A 413 -25.08 -7.70 -7.64
C ARG A 413 -25.43 -7.93 -6.16
N ASN A 414 -24.43 -8.16 -5.32
CA ASN A 414 -24.56 -8.22 -3.86
C ASN A 414 -23.31 -7.68 -3.15
N ALA A 415 -23.33 -7.66 -1.82
CA ALA A 415 -22.21 -7.25 -0.96
C ALA A 415 -21.39 -8.43 -0.42
N ASP A 416 -21.38 -9.56 -1.15
CA ASP A 416 -20.49 -10.69 -0.89
C ASP A 416 -19.32 -10.72 -1.89
N TRP A 417 -19.48 -10.09 -3.05
CA TRP A 417 -18.37 -9.72 -3.92
C TRP A 417 -18.26 -8.20 -3.92
N ILE A 418 -17.08 -7.69 -3.58
CA ILE A 418 -16.76 -6.27 -3.55
C ILE A 418 -15.55 -5.97 -4.43
N LYS A 419 -15.47 -4.75 -4.94
CA LYS A 419 -14.27 -4.23 -5.61
C LYS A 419 -13.74 -3.04 -4.83
N LEU A 420 -12.45 -3.10 -4.49
CA LEU A 420 -11.69 -2.04 -3.83
C LEU A 420 -10.70 -1.51 -4.88
N LYS A 421 -10.93 -0.30 -5.38
CA LYS A 421 -10.11 0.31 -6.44
C LYS A 421 -8.96 1.13 -5.83
N CYS A 422 -7.76 0.98 -6.39
CA CYS A 422 -6.56 1.73 -6.04
C CYS A 422 -6.50 3.10 -6.74
N ARG A 423 -7.19 3.23 -7.88
CA ARG A 423 -7.32 4.47 -8.66
C ARG A 423 -8.74 4.59 -9.23
N LEU A 424 -9.21 5.81 -9.46
CA LEU A 424 -10.53 6.02 -10.05
C LEU A 424 -10.46 5.80 -11.56
N ARG A 425 -11.13 4.74 -12.02
CA ARG A 425 -11.15 4.32 -13.42
C ARG A 425 -12.55 3.81 -13.76
N GLN A 426 -13.08 4.21 -14.91
CA GLN A 426 -14.45 3.91 -15.33
C GLN A 426 -14.62 3.98 -16.85
N GLU A 427 -15.68 3.36 -17.37
CA GLU A 427 -16.14 3.54 -18.73
C GLU A 427 -17.00 4.81 -18.89
N PHE A 428 -16.93 5.42 -20.07
CA PHE A 428 -17.58 6.66 -20.49
C PHE A 428 -18.08 6.54 -21.93
N VAL A 429 -19.21 7.17 -22.25
CA VAL A 429 -19.69 7.30 -23.62
C VAL A 429 -18.96 8.47 -24.30
N VAL A 430 -18.41 8.24 -25.49
CA VAL A 430 -17.80 9.28 -26.31
C VAL A 430 -18.90 10.00 -27.09
N VAL A 431 -19.05 11.31 -26.84
CA VAL A 431 -20.12 12.14 -27.43
C VAL A 431 -19.59 13.16 -28.44
N GLY A 432 -18.28 13.37 -28.49
CA GLY A 432 -17.64 14.27 -29.44
C GLY A 432 -16.13 14.30 -29.28
N TYR A 433 -15.47 15.14 -30.06
CA TYR A 433 -14.03 15.40 -29.97
C TYR A 433 -13.71 16.86 -30.31
N THR A 434 -12.58 17.38 -29.84
CA THR A 434 -12.11 18.73 -30.20
C THR A 434 -11.13 18.67 -31.37
N ALA A 435 -11.02 19.78 -32.10
CA ALA A 435 -9.92 20.01 -33.04
C ALA A 435 -8.54 19.75 -32.38
N PRO A 436 -7.53 19.31 -33.14
CA PRO A 436 -6.17 19.12 -32.64
C PRO A 436 -5.53 20.43 -32.17
N GLN A 437 -4.53 20.31 -31.28
CA GLN A 437 -3.73 21.42 -30.75
C GLN A 437 -2.27 20.98 -30.62
N GLY A 438 -1.34 21.92 -30.79
CA GLY A 438 0.11 21.63 -30.75
C GLY A 438 0.57 20.78 -31.94
N SER A 439 1.43 19.80 -31.67
CA SER A 439 2.00 18.89 -32.68
C SER A 439 1.08 17.76 -33.15
N ARG A 440 -0.15 17.67 -32.64
CA ARG A 440 -1.08 16.58 -32.98
C ARG A 440 -1.80 16.84 -34.31
N SER A 441 -1.97 15.78 -35.12
CA SER A 441 -2.58 15.87 -36.46
C SER A 441 -4.07 15.54 -36.50
N ALA A 442 -4.57 14.66 -35.63
CA ALA A 442 -5.93 14.11 -35.73
C ALA A 442 -6.98 14.81 -34.84
N PHE A 443 -6.95 14.65 -33.51
CA PHE A 443 -7.86 15.36 -32.58
C PHE A 443 -7.16 15.80 -31.28
N GLY A 444 -7.77 16.74 -30.57
CA GLY A 444 -7.21 17.31 -29.33
C GLY A 444 -7.55 16.50 -28.08
N ALA A 445 -8.86 16.32 -27.84
CA ALA A 445 -9.41 15.52 -26.75
C ALA A 445 -10.78 14.94 -27.13
N LEU A 446 -11.15 13.80 -26.55
CA LEU A 446 -12.53 13.28 -26.59
C LEU A 446 -13.38 14.00 -25.55
N LEU A 447 -14.69 14.13 -25.83
CA LEU A 447 -15.70 14.53 -24.87
C LEU A 447 -16.40 13.28 -24.34
N LEU A 448 -16.49 13.20 -23.01
CA LEU A 448 -17.02 12.07 -22.27
C LEU A 448 -18.40 12.37 -21.71
N ALA A 449 -19.23 11.35 -21.58
CA ALA A 449 -20.56 11.40 -20.97
C ALA A 449 -20.90 10.10 -20.23
N VAL A 450 -21.92 10.16 -19.38
CA VAL A 450 -22.54 9.01 -18.69
C VAL A 450 -24.06 9.14 -18.73
N ASN A 451 -24.78 8.03 -18.64
CA ASN A 451 -26.24 8.03 -18.54
C ASN A 451 -26.66 8.31 -17.09
N ALA A 452 -27.68 9.16 -16.92
CA ALA A 452 -28.19 9.61 -15.63
C ALA A 452 -29.70 9.33 -15.47
N GLY A 453 -30.18 8.16 -15.92
CA GLY A 453 -31.58 7.78 -15.85
C GLY A 453 -32.47 8.69 -16.70
N GLU A 454 -33.48 9.31 -16.08
CA GLU A 454 -34.41 10.24 -16.74
C GLU A 454 -33.71 11.50 -17.30
N ASP A 455 -32.56 11.88 -16.74
CA ASP A 455 -31.73 13.02 -17.19
C ASP A 455 -30.94 12.70 -18.50
N GLY A 456 -31.03 11.48 -19.03
CA GLY A 456 -30.39 11.07 -20.29
C GLY A 456 -28.85 11.07 -20.25
N LEU A 457 -28.22 11.39 -21.38
CA LEU A 457 -26.75 11.50 -21.49
C LEU A 457 -26.27 12.84 -20.94
N VAL A 458 -25.50 12.78 -19.85
CA VAL A 458 -24.94 13.94 -19.13
C VAL A 458 -23.43 14.01 -19.34
N TYR A 459 -22.94 15.22 -19.56
CA TYR A 459 -21.52 15.48 -19.83
C TYR A 459 -20.64 15.16 -18.62
N ALA A 460 -19.61 14.35 -18.86
CA ALA A 460 -18.69 13.84 -17.85
C ALA A 460 -17.27 14.40 -17.97
N GLY A 461 -16.93 15.20 -18.99
CA GLY A 461 -15.62 15.87 -19.10
C GLY A 461 -14.89 15.64 -20.41
N ARG A 462 -13.55 15.76 -20.37
CA ARG A 462 -12.68 15.53 -21.54
C ARG A 462 -11.47 14.67 -21.18
N VAL A 463 -10.97 13.93 -22.16
CA VAL A 463 -9.73 13.15 -22.06
C VAL A 463 -8.82 13.46 -23.26
N GLY A 464 -7.59 13.87 -22.98
CA GLY A 464 -6.63 14.38 -23.98
C GLY A 464 -5.23 13.77 -23.87
N THR A 465 -5.06 12.72 -23.07
CA THR A 465 -3.81 11.98 -22.84
C THR A 465 -4.12 10.48 -22.86
N GLY A 466 -3.10 9.61 -22.94
CA GLY A 466 -3.28 8.15 -23.02
C GLY A 466 -3.47 7.58 -24.43
N PHE A 467 -3.37 8.41 -25.47
CA PHE A 467 -3.41 7.98 -26.87
C PHE A 467 -2.00 7.75 -27.43
N THR A 468 -1.80 6.64 -28.13
CA THR A 468 -0.68 6.44 -29.07
C THR A 468 -1.03 7.07 -30.43
N GLU A 469 -0.06 7.37 -31.29
CA GLU A 469 -0.35 7.95 -32.62
C GLU A 469 -1.30 7.07 -33.44
N VAL A 470 -1.05 5.75 -33.45
CA VAL A 470 -1.88 4.74 -34.12
C VAL A 470 -3.32 4.74 -33.60
N THR A 471 -3.53 4.72 -32.28
CA THR A 471 -4.88 4.73 -31.70
C THR A 471 -5.60 6.07 -31.93
N LEU A 472 -4.87 7.18 -31.94
CA LEU A 472 -5.40 8.52 -32.20
C LEU A 472 -5.92 8.62 -33.66
N GLU A 473 -5.18 8.09 -34.63
CA GLU A 473 -5.61 8.05 -36.04
C GLU A 473 -6.79 7.09 -36.29
N GLN A 474 -6.72 5.87 -35.75
CA GLN A 474 -7.78 4.87 -35.89
C GLN A 474 -9.09 5.37 -35.28
N LEU A 475 -9.04 5.94 -34.08
CA LEU A 475 -10.22 6.48 -33.40
C LEU A 475 -10.78 7.69 -34.16
N HIS A 476 -9.94 8.58 -34.67
CA HIS A 476 -10.39 9.70 -35.51
C HIS A 476 -11.15 9.23 -36.77
N LYS A 477 -10.68 8.13 -37.40
CA LYS A 477 -11.35 7.53 -38.56
C LYS A 477 -12.72 6.94 -38.21
N GLN A 478 -12.90 6.40 -37.01
CA GLN A 478 -14.21 5.96 -36.52
C GLN A 478 -15.12 7.15 -36.19
N LEU A 479 -14.61 8.14 -35.44
CA LEU A 479 -15.35 9.34 -35.04
C LEU A 479 -15.86 10.16 -36.23
N LYS A 480 -15.10 10.25 -37.32
CA LYS A 480 -15.54 10.89 -38.58
C LYS A 480 -16.72 10.18 -39.24
N LYS A 481 -16.81 8.84 -39.15
CA LYS A 481 -17.94 8.08 -39.71
C LYS A 481 -19.23 8.26 -38.91
N SER A 482 -19.11 8.50 -37.61
CA SER A 482 -20.24 8.68 -36.69
C SER A 482 -20.55 10.16 -36.41
N GLN A 483 -20.13 11.10 -37.26
CA GLN A 483 -20.30 12.53 -37.03
C GLN A 483 -21.78 12.96 -37.15
N ARG A 484 -22.23 13.83 -36.24
CA ARG A 484 -23.60 14.40 -36.21
C ARG A 484 -23.56 15.92 -36.07
N LYS A 485 -24.66 16.59 -36.44
CA LYS A 485 -24.76 18.07 -36.40
C LYS A 485 -24.96 18.60 -34.99
N ASP A 486 -25.88 18.00 -34.24
CA ASP A 486 -26.33 18.49 -32.94
C ASP A 486 -25.76 17.68 -31.77
N SER A 487 -25.64 18.31 -30.60
CA SER A 487 -25.22 17.66 -29.36
C SER A 487 -26.12 16.46 -29.00
N PRO A 488 -25.58 15.27 -28.69
CA PRO A 488 -26.35 14.13 -28.16
C PRO A 488 -26.63 14.24 -26.64
N LEU A 489 -26.06 15.25 -25.97
CA LEU A 489 -26.26 15.48 -24.54
C LEU A 489 -27.63 16.08 -24.23
N ALA A 490 -28.28 15.62 -23.16
CA ALA A 490 -29.60 16.10 -22.72
C ALA A 490 -29.57 17.56 -22.22
N LYS A 491 -28.43 18.00 -21.67
CA LYS A 491 -28.20 19.38 -21.21
C LYS A 491 -27.18 20.05 -22.13
N LYS A 492 -27.50 21.24 -22.65
CA LYS A 492 -26.59 22.01 -23.52
C LYS A 492 -25.34 22.40 -22.75
N LEU A 493 -24.17 22.18 -23.37
CA LEU A 493 -22.89 22.68 -22.85
C LEU A 493 -22.84 24.21 -22.87
N SER A 494 -22.06 24.80 -21.96
CA SER A 494 -21.76 26.23 -22.01
C SER A 494 -20.96 26.60 -23.27
N ALA A 495 -21.00 27.87 -23.68
CA ALA A 495 -20.34 28.34 -24.91
C ALA A 495 -18.81 28.12 -24.92
N SER A 496 -18.16 28.02 -23.76
CA SER A 496 -16.74 27.65 -23.65
C SER A 496 -16.52 26.14 -23.79
N GLN A 497 -17.40 25.31 -23.23
CA GLN A 497 -17.35 23.85 -23.32
C GLN A 497 -17.74 23.30 -24.70
N ALA A 498 -18.62 24.00 -25.44
CA ALA A 498 -19.03 23.64 -26.81
C ALA A 498 -18.05 24.12 -27.90
N ARG A 499 -17.12 25.02 -27.58
CA ARG A 499 -16.23 25.65 -28.56
C ARG A 499 -15.31 24.62 -29.23
N GLY A 500 -15.38 24.55 -30.56
CA GLY A 500 -14.51 23.68 -31.37
C GLY A 500 -14.80 22.18 -31.24
N VAL A 501 -15.98 21.82 -30.74
CA VAL A 501 -16.43 20.43 -30.59
C VAL A 501 -17.06 19.94 -31.90
N GLN A 502 -16.64 18.76 -32.35
CA GLN A 502 -17.31 17.96 -33.35
C GLN A 502 -18.12 16.87 -32.63
N TRP A 503 -19.43 16.84 -32.85
CA TRP A 503 -20.33 15.88 -32.20
C TRP A 503 -20.33 14.54 -32.93
N VAL A 504 -20.43 13.44 -32.18
CA VAL A 504 -20.57 12.09 -32.74
C VAL A 504 -21.74 11.36 -32.11
N GLU A 505 -22.25 10.34 -32.80
CA GLU A 505 -23.26 9.45 -32.24
C GLU A 505 -22.75 8.75 -30.97
N PRO A 506 -23.54 8.70 -29.88
CA PRO A 506 -23.11 8.23 -28.56
C PRO A 506 -23.11 6.69 -28.49
N GLN A 507 -22.36 6.06 -29.40
CA GLN A 507 -22.26 4.61 -29.55
C GLN A 507 -20.93 4.06 -29.05
N LEU A 508 -19.84 4.82 -29.23
CA LEU A 508 -18.51 4.43 -28.76
C LEU A 508 -18.40 4.62 -27.25
N VAL A 509 -17.97 3.56 -26.56
CA VAL A 509 -17.62 3.60 -25.14
C VAL A 509 -16.09 3.53 -25.03
N CYS A 510 -15.50 4.38 -24.20
CA CYS A 510 -14.09 4.30 -23.83
C CYS A 510 -13.92 4.14 -22.32
N GLU A 511 -12.80 3.57 -21.91
CA GLU A 511 -12.37 3.52 -20.52
C GLU A 511 -11.28 4.57 -20.27
N ALA A 512 -11.41 5.27 -19.13
CA ALA A 512 -10.47 6.29 -18.71
C ALA A 512 -10.13 6.14 -17.22
N GLU A 513 -8.84 6.30 -16.91
CA GLU A 513 -8.33 6.55 -15.56
C GLU A 513 -8.37 8.06 -15.29
N PHE A 514 -8.72 8.48 -14.09
CA PHE A 514 -8.84 9.89 -13.71
C PHE A 514 -8.59 10.09 -12.21
N ALA A 515 -8.24 11.31 -11.81
CA ALA A 515 -7.90 11.60 -10.42
C ALA A 515 -9.12 11.70 -9.49
N GLN A 516 -10.23 12.25 -9.99
CA GLN A 516 -11.48 12.45 -9.23
C GLN A 516 -12.66 12.85 -10.13
N TRP A 517 -13.88 12.61 -9.65
CA TRP A 517 -15.10 13.28 -10.12
C TRP A 517 -15.27 14.62 -9.40
N THR A 518 -15.70 15.68 -10.09
CA THR A 518 -16.14 16.92 -9.45
C THR A 518 -17.60 16.82 -8.99
N ARG A 519 -18.01 17.78 -8.14
CA ARG A 519 -19.41 18.00 -7.76
C ARG A 519 -20.35 18.29 -8.95
N GLU A 520 -19.80 18.79 -10.05
CA GLU A 520 -20.53 19.01 -11.31
C GLU A 520 -20.66 17.74 -12.17
N GLY A 521 -20.15 16.60 -11.69
CA GLY A 521 -20.16 15.35 -12.45
C GLY A 521 -19.13 15.31 -13.57
N ILE A 522 -17.99 16.00 -13.43
CA ILE A 522 -16.93 16.08 -14.45
C ILE A 522 -15.66 15.38 -13.94
N VAL A 523 -15.02 14.53 -14.74
CA VAL A 523 -13.72 13.93 -14.39
C VAL A 523 -12.56 14.91 -14.55
N ARG A 524 -11.56 14.81 -13.66
CA ARG A 524 -10.32 15.61 -13.69
C ARG A 524 -9.09 14.73 -13.90
N GLN A 525 -8.12 15.27 -14.65
CA GLN A 525 -6.87 14.59 -15.01
C GLN A 525 -7.13 13.21 -15.64
N ALA A 526 -8.12 13.14 -16.54
CA ALA A 526 -8.45 11.91 -17.23
C ALA A 526 -7.42 11.56 -18.32
N ALA A 527 -7.00 10.30 -18.34
CA ALA A 527 -6.20 9.66 -19.37
C ALA A 527 -6.97 8.49 -19.98
N PHE A 528 -6.92 8.36 -21.31
CA PHE A 528 -7.58 7.30 -22.05
C PHE A 528 -6.81 6.00 -21.84
N VAL A 529 -7.53 4.89 -21.66
CA VAL A 529 -6.93 3.55 -21.60
C VAL A 529 -7.29 2.73 -22.83
N GLY A 530 -8.58 2.71 -23.20
CA GLY A 530 -9.04 1.92 -24.34
C GLY A 530 -10.51 2.12 -24.70
N LEU A 531 -10.99 1.41 -25.72
CA LEU A 531 -12.40 1.29 -26.09
C LEU A 531 -13.08 0.10 -25.40
N ARG A 532 -14.41 0.14 -25.27
CA ARG A 532 -15.23 -0.91 -24.66
C ARG A 532 -16.30 -1.39 -25.62
N SER A 533 -15.89 -2.14 -26.64
CA SER A 533 -16.80 -2.76 -27.63
C SER A 533 -17.70 -3.87 -27.05
N ASP A 534 -17.39 -4.34 -25.83
CA ASP A 534 -18.15 -5.34 -25.08
C ASP A 534 -19.38 -4.76 -24.35
N LYS A 535 -19.41 -3.44 -24.14
CA LYS A 535 -20.39 -2.75 -23.29
C LYS A 535 -21.19 -1.74 -24.12
N PRO A 536 -22.53 -1.87 -24.22
CA PRO A 536 -23.34 -0.91 -24.98
C PRO A 536 -23.42 0.42 -24.23
N ALA A 537 -23.38 1.54 -24.97
CA ALA A 537 -23.32 2.89 -24.39
C ALA A 537 -24.43 3.21 -23.38
N LYS A 538 -25.63 2.63 -23.53
CA LYS A 538 -26.76 2.78 -22.59
C LYS A 538 -26.49 2.25 -21.17
N ASP A 539 -25.58 1.29 -21.00
CA ASP A 539 -25.26 0.65 -19.71
C ASP A 539 -24.11 1.38 -18.97
N VAL A 540 -23.65 2.50 -19.52
CA VAL A 540 -22.57 3.33 -18.97
C VAL A 540 -23.17 4.39 -18.06
N VAL A 541 -23.27 4.07 -16.77
CA VAL A 541 -23.67 4.99 -15.70
C VAL A 541 -22.47 5.36 -14.84
N ARG A 542 -22.57 6.47 -14.08
CA ARG A 542 -21.58 6.82 -13.05
C ARG A 542 -21.52 5.72 -11.96
N GLU A 543 -20.32 5.27 -11.62
CA GLU A 543 -20.08 4.41 -10.45
C GLU A 543 -19.82 5.30 -9.23
N ASP A 544 -20.69 5.20 -8.22
CA ASP A 544 -20.47 5.77 -6.89
C ASP A 544 -20.15 4.64 -5.88
N ALA A 545 -19.19 4.87 -5.00
CA ALA A 545 -18.81 3.91 -3.96
C ALA A 545 -19.87 3.84 -2.86
N GLN A 546 -20.16 2.62 -2.36
CA GLN A 546 -21.08 2.42 -1.26
C GLN A 546 -20.31 2.43 0.08
N PRO A 547 -20.79 3.17 1.11
CA PRO A 547 -20.14 3.19 2.42
C PRO A 547 -20.28 1.84 3.12
N ALA A 548 -19.27 1.49 3.92
CA ALA A 548 -19.11 0.16 4.52
C ALA A 548 -20.00 -0.09 5.76
N ASN A 549 -21.32 0.10 5.66
CA ASN A 549 -22.29 -0.47 6.61
C ASN A 549 -23.77 -0.37 6.14
N VAL A 550 -24.22 -1.34 5.33
CA VAL A 550 -25.65 -1.71 5.28
C VAL A 550 -25.80 -3.23 5.13
N PRO A 551 -26.19 -3.97 6.18
CA PRO A 551 -26.70 -5.32 6.03
C PRO A 551 -28.04 -5.28 5.29
N SER A 552 -28.10 -5.95 4.13
CA SER A 552 -29.34 -6.12 3.38
C SER A 552 -30.28 -7.10 4.10
N GLN A 553 -31.06 -6.61 5.06
CA GLN A 553 -32.27 -7.28 5.52
C GLN A 553 -33.51 -6.52 5.02
N ALA A 554 -34.51 -7.28 4.58
CA ALA A 554 -35.71 -6.76 3.95
C ALA A 554 -36.49 -5.86 4.94
N ARG A 555 -36.54 -4.55 4.66
CA ARG A 555 -37.41 -3.63 5.40
C ARG A 555 -38.83 -3.74 4.88
N THR A 556 -39.69 -4.34 5.71
CA THR A 556 -41.14 -4.15 5.67
C THR A 556 -41.49 -2.65 5.69
N LYS A 557 -42.51 -2.28 4.91
CA LYS A 557 -42.96 -0.89 4.77
C LYS A 557 -43.36 -0.30 6.13
N THR A 558 -42.57 0.65 6.62
CA THR A 558 -42.97 1.59 7.69
C THR A 558 -42.77 3.01 7.18
N ALA A 559 -43.72 3.89 7.49
CA ALA A 559 -43.90 5.14 6.76
C ALA A 559 -42.78 6.17 7.02
N ALA A 560 -42.33 6.84 5.96
CA ALA A 560 -41.39 7.95 6.08
C ALA A 560 -42.06 9.18 6.75
N PRO A 561 -41.38 9.87 7.69
CA PRO A 561 -41.81 11.18 8.14
C PRO A 561 -41.69 12.18 6.97
N LYS A 562 -42.74 12.96 6.74
CA LYS A 562 -42.84 13.87 5.60
C LYS A 562 -41.69 14.89 5.58
N ALA A 563 -41.06 15.05 4.41
CA ALA A 563 -40.07 16.10 4.18
C ALA A 563 -40.69 17.49 4.42
N ARG A 564 -40.19 18.21 5.44
CA ARG A 564 -40.42 19.65 5.56
C ARG A 564 -39.55 20.37 4.54
N LYS A 565 -40.18 21.05 3.57
CA LYS A 565 -39.51 22.07 2.75
C LYS A 565 -38.85 23.08 3.70
N LYS A 566 -37.54 23.29 3.59
CA LYS A 566 -36.86 24.47 4.14
C LYS A 566 -36.29 25.30 2.98
N ALA A 567 -36.43 26.62 3.12
CA ALA A 567 -36.06 27.60 2.11
C ALA A 567 -34.53 27.74 1.99
N ALA A 568 -34.08 28.42 0.93
CA ALA A 568 -32.69 28.81 0.77
C ALA A 568 -32.26 29.76 1.90
N GLN A 569 -31.48 29.24 2.86
CA GLN A 569 -30.82 30.06 3.87
C GLN A 569 -29.61 30.77 3.23
N GLY A 570 -29.52 32.08 3.44
CA GLY A 570 -28.46 32.93 2.87
C GLY A 570 -27.07 32.59 3.39
N LYS A 571 -26.04 33.08 2.69
CA LYS A 571 -24.65 33.04 3.19
C LYS A 571 -24.56 33.88 4.47
N VAL A 572 -24.05 33.30 5.55
CA VAL A 572 -23.75 34.05 6.78
C VAL A 572 -22.32 34.55 6.71
N ASP A 573 -22.08 35.83 6.95
CA ASP A 573 -20.73 36.36 6.96
C ASP A 573 -20.00 36.03 8.27
N VAL A 574 -18.75 35.59 8.17
CA VAL A 574 -17.82 35.42 9.28
C VAL A 574 -16.52 36.11 8.89
N ALA A 575 -16.12 37.14 9.63
CA ALA A 575 -14.92 37.96 9.37
C ALA A 575 -14.78 38.48 7.92
N GLY A 576 -15.87 38.86 7.24
CA GLY A 576 -15.86 39.29 5.84
C GLY A 576 -15.83 38.15 4.81
N THR A 577 -15.98 36.90 5.26
CA THR A 577 -16.09 35.72 4.40
C THR A 577 -17.48 35.09 4.51
N GLY A 578 -18.22 35.08 3.39
CA GLY A 578 -19.55 34.46 3.32
C GLY A 578 -19.53 32.92 3.42
N ILE A 579 -19.90 32.39 4.59
CA ILE A 579 -20.03 30.96 4.86
C ILE A 579 -21.25 30.38 4.14
N SER A 580 -21.01 29.31 3.38
CA SER A 580 -22.06 28.55 2.67
C SER A 580 -22.33 27.23 3.37
N HIS A 581 -23.60 26.84 3.45
CA HIS A 581 -24.05 25.68 4.25
C HIS A 581 -23.57 25.78 5.72
N PRO A 582 -23.89 26.87 6.45
CA PRO A 582 -23.40 27.12 7.81
C PRO A 582 -23.77 25.97 8.76
N ASP A 583 -25.04 25.55 8.74
CA ASP A 583 -25.63 24.49 9.58
C ASP A 583 -25.10 23.07 9.27
N ARG A 584 -24.19 22.91 8.31
CA ARG A 584 -23.67 21.59 7.93
C ARG A 584 -22.74 21.06 9.01
N VAL A 585 -23.14 19.95 9.64
CA VAL A 585 -22.29 19.20 10.58
C VAL A 585 -20.95 18.83 9.95
N ILE A 586 -19.87 19.07 10.69
CA ILE A 586 -18.49 18.69 10.39
C ILE A 586 -18.05 17.50 11.23
N ASP A 587 -18.51 17.36 12.48
CA ASP A 587 -18.24 16.20 13.33
C ASP A 587 -19.56 15.64 13.88
N SER A 588 -19.94 14.45 13.43
CA SER A 588 -21.20 13.80 13.84
C SER A 588 -21.27 13.48 15.34
N LYS A 589 -20.12 13.34 16.02
CA LYS A 589 -20.04 13.00 17.44
C LYS A 589 -20.39 14.19 18.35
N THR A 590 -19.93 15.38 18.00
CA THR A 590 -20.18 16.62 18.75
C THR A 590 -21.38 17.40 18.22
N GLY A 591 -21.78 17.16 16.97
CA GLY A 591 -22.78 17.95 16.26
C GLY A 591 -22.23 19.27 15.69
N THR A 592 -20.94 19.56 15.89
CA THR A 592 -20.32 20.82 15.46
C THR A 592 -20.55 21.06 13.98
N SER A 593 -21.07 22.24 13.67
CA SER A 593 -21.37 22.74 12.33
C SER A 593 -20.19 23.49 11.70
N LYS A 594 -20.31 23.74 10.39
CA LYS A 594 -19.31 24.46 9.60
C LYS A 594 -19.16 25.92 10.04
N ILE A 595 -20.25 26.57 10.43
CA ILE A 595 -20.17 27.95 10.93
C ILE A 595 -19.44 28.02 12.28
N GLU A 596 -19.65 27.06 13.18
CA GLU A 596 -18.95 27.00 14.47
C GLU A 596 -17.44 26.79 14.29
N LEU A 597 -17.00 25.95 13.34
CA LEU A 597 -15.57 25.83 13.01
C LEU A 597 -14.98 27.14 12.46
N ALA A 598 -15.74 27.85 11.62
CA ALA A 598 -15.32 29.14 11.06
C ALA A 598 -15.23 30.23 12.14
N GLN A 599 -16.21 30.29 13.06
CA GLN A 599 -16.24 31.21 14.20
C GLN A 599 -15.14 30.89 15.23
N PHE A 600 -14.87 29.61 15.49
CA PHE A 600 -13.74 29.18 16.31
C PHE A 600 -12.42 29.68 15.72
N TYR A 601 -12.18 29.46 14.42
CA TYR A 601 -10.96 29.95 13.78
C TYR A 601 -10.86 31.48 13.77
N GLN A 602 -11.99 32.20 13.71
CA GLN A 602 -12.02 33.64 13.92
C GLN A 602 -11.64 34.03 15.37
N SER A 603 -12.18 33.34 16.39
CA SER A 603 -11.96 33.71 17.80
C SER A 603 -10.54 33.42 18.30
N ILE A 604 -9.84 32.47 17.69
CA ILE A 604 -8.43 32.17 17.97
C ILE A 604 -7.44 32.80 16.98
N ALA A 605 -7.89 33.69 16.09
CA ALA A 605 -7.08 34.19 14.97
C ALA A 605 -5.75 34.82 15.43
N ASP A 606 -5.77 35.63 16.49
CA ASP A 606 -4.58 36.29 17.05
C ASP A 606 -3.54 35.30 17.58
N TRP A 607 -3.97 34.11 18.01
CA TRP A 607 -3.10 33.04 18.53
C TRP A 607 -2.51 32.17 17.41
N ILE A 608 -3.27 31.91 16.33
CA ILE A 608 -2.85 31.00 15.25
C ILE A 608 -2.10 31.72 14.11
N LEU A 609 -2.47 32.95 13.78
CA LEU A 609 -1.86 33.70 12.66
C LEU A 609 -0.34 33.94 12.80
N PRO A 610 0.25 34.17 14.00
CA PRO A 610 1.70 34.26 14.16
C PRO A 610 2.47 33.02 13.66
N TYR A 611 1.82 31.85 13.68
CA TYR A 611 2.40 30.58 13.23
C TYR A 611 2.10 30.23 11.77
N LEU A 612 1.10 30.87 11.14
CA LEU A 612 0.76 30.71 9.72
C LEU A 612 1.44 31.75 8.82
N ASN A 613 1.59 32.98 9.30
CA ASN A 613 2.11 34.11 8.54
C ASN A 613 3.53 33.84 8.01
N LYS A 614 3.81 34.24 6.76
CA LYS A 614 5.07 34.00 6.03
C LYS A 614 5.41 32.52 5.78
N ARG A 615 4.59 31.54 6.18
CA ARG A 615 4.86 30.12 5.96
C ARG A 615 3.99 29.56 4.84
N PRO A 616 4.55 28.72 3.95
CA PRO A 616 3.74 27.85 3.12
C PRO A 616 2.87 26.94 3.98
N VAL A 617 1.57 26.90 3.68
CA VAL A 617 0.58 26.08 4.37
C VAL A 617 -0.01 25.03 3.42
N ALA A 618 -0.14 23.81 3.91
CA ALA A 618 -0.93 22.75 3.32
C ALA A 618 -2.21 22.54 4.15
N LEU A 619 -3.32 22.27 3.48
CA LEU A 619 -4.65 22.20 4.08
C LEU A 619 -5.16 20.77 4.05
N LEU A 620 -5.52 20.20 5.20
CA LEU A 620 -6.35 18.99 5.22
C LEU A 620 -7.81 19.44 5.24
N ARG A 621 -8.50 19.17 4.14
CA ARG A 621 -9.89 19.59 3.90
C ARG A 621 -10.82 18.40 4.00
N CYS A 622 -11.91 18.54 4.74
CA CYS A 622 -12.97 17.54 4.82
C CYS A 622 -14.28 18.17 4.31
N PRO A 623 -14.54 18.15 2.98
CA PRO A 623 -15.64 18.89 2.38
C PRO A 623 -17.04 18.42 2.79
N GLU A 624 -17.15 17.29 3.50
CA GLU A 624 -18.40 16.69 3.98
C GLU A 624 -18.40 16.43 5.50
N GLY A 625 -17.37 16.90 6.22
CA GLY A 625 -17.11 16.57 7.62
C GLY A 625 -16.04 15.51 7.79
N ILE A 626 -15.55 15.31 9.01
CA ILE A 626 -14.41 14.43 9.34
C ILE A 626 -14.68 12.95 9.07
N ASP A 627 -15.97 12.57 9.02
CA ASP A 627 -16.44 11.20 8.79
C ASP A 627 -16.47 10.83 7.29
N GLY A 628 -16.24 11.81 6.40
CA GLY A 628 -16.12 11.62 4.95
C GLY A 628 -14.69 11.79 4.43
N GLU A 629 -14.55 12.01 3.11
CA GLU A 629 -13.24 12.16 2.45
C GLU A 629 -12.37 13.26 3.06
N GLN A 630 -11.08 12.95 3.24
CA GLN A 630 -10.05 13.86 3.73
C GLN A 630 -9.03 14.17 2.62
N PHE A 631 -9.01 15.41 2.14
CA PHE A 631 -8.16 15.87 1.02
C PHE A 631 -6.99 16.71 1.52
N PHE A 632 -5.75 16.24 1.32
CA PHE A 632 -4.54 16.98 1.68
C PHE A 632 -4.02 17.82 0.51
N GLN A 633 -4.16 19.15 0.61
CA GLN A 633 -3.87 20.10 -0.45
C GLN A 633 -2.61 20.93 -0.14
N LYS A 634 -1.53 20.75 -0.91
CA LYS A 634 -0.31 21.58 -0.82
C LYS A 634 -0.33 22.81 -1.74
N HIS A 635 -1.12 22.77 -2.81
CA HIS A 635 -1.03 23.69 -3.94
C HIS A 635 -2.42 24.24 -4.34
N ALA A 636 -2.50 25.51 -4.77
CA ALA A 636 -3.75 26.17 -5.14
C ALA A 636 -3.82 26.50 -6.63
N GLU A 637 -4.19 25.51 -7.45
CA GLU A 637 -4.13 25.66 -8.91
C GLU A 637 -5.43 26.17 -9.56
N HIS A 638 -6.60 25.72 -9.09
CA HIS A 638 -7.91 26.00 -9.73
C HIS A 638 -9.09 26.28 -8.78
N LEU A 639 -8.86 26.34 -7.47
CA LEU A 639 -9.92 26.63 -6.50
C LEU A 639 -9.52 27.88 -5.71
N ALA A 640 -10.17 29.01 -6.01
CA ALA A 640 -9.96 30.25 -5.28
C ALA A 640 -10.51 30.11 -3.85
N ILE A 641 -9.63 29.77 -2.91
CA ILE A 641 -9.95 29.85 -1.49
C ILE A 641 -10.04 31.35 -1.15
N PRO A 642 -11.16 31.82 -0.55
CA PRO A 642 -11.35 33.25 -0.27
C PRO A 642 -10.15 33.83 0.48
N HIS A 643 -9.63 34.95 -0.03
CA HIS A 643 -8.54 35.72 0.57
C HIS A 643 -7.21 34.98 0.76
N ILE A 644 -7.06 33.71 0.33
CA ILE A 644 -5.78 33.02 0.45
C ILE A 644 -4.74 33.63 -0.49
N LYS A 645 -3.51 33.71 0.00
CA LYS A 645 -2.41 34.27 -0.75
C LYS A 645 -1.65 33.17 -1.48
N GLN A 646 -1.54 33.30 -2.80
CA GLN A 646 -0.69 32.44 -3.60
C GLN A 646 0.75 32.94 -3.54
N LEU A 647 1.68 32.02 -3.28
CA LEU A 647 3.10 32.28 -3.24
C LEU A 647 3.73 32.17 -4.64
N ASP A 648 4.92 32.74 -4.79
CA ASP A 648 5.68 32.66 -6.05
C ASP A 648 5.97 31.19 -6.40
N ARG A 649 5.71 30.82 -7.66
CA ARG A 649 5.98 29.48 -8.21
C ARG A 649 7.48 29.16 -8.23
N ALA A 650 8.35 30.16 -8.23
CA ALA A 650 9.80 29.96 -8.10
C ALA A 650 10.20 29.28 -6.77
N LEU A 651 9.35 29.32 -5.74
CA LEU A 651 9.59 28.64 -4.46
C LEU A 651 9.35 27.12 -4.53
N ASP A 652 8.67 26.61 -5.56
CA ASP A 652 8.47 25.16 -5.75
C ASP A 652 8.40 24.81 -7.26
N PRO A 653 9.55 24.85 -7.98
CA PRO A 653 9.59 24.69 -9.43
C PRO A 653 9.01 23.34 -9.90
N GLY A 654 8.16 23.37 -10.92
CA GLY A 654 7.46 22.18 -11.43
C GLY A 654 6.11 21.90 -10.76
N HIS A 655 5.70 22.71 -9.79
CA HIS A 655 4.40 22.61 -9.11
C HIS A 655 3.58 23.91 -9.21
N ALA A 656 2.33 23.88 -8.75
CA ALA A 656 1.51 25.08 -8.65
C ALA A 656 2.00 26.02 -7.55
N ALA A 657 1.39 27.21 -7.45
CA ALA A 657 1.65 28.10 -6.33
C ALA A 657 1.32 27.43 -4.98
N LEU A 658 2.27 27.52 -4.04
CA LEU A 658 2.05 27.25 -2.62
C LEU A 658 1.09 28.30 -2.03
N MET A 659 0.48 27.99 -0.89
CA MET A 659 -0.48 28.86 -0.20
C MET A 659 0.14 29.50 1.06
N GLU A 660 -0.28 30.71 1.41
CA GLU A 660 -0.01 31.39 2.69
C GLU A 660 -1.34 31.88 3.28
N ILE A 661 -1.50 31.74 4.60
CA ILE A 661 -2.60 32.34 5.38
C ILE A 661 -1.97 33.42 6.26
N ASP A 662 -2.16 34.68 5.88
CA ASP A 662 -1.60 35.87 6.57
C ASP A 662 -2.67 36.84 7.11
N SER A 663 -3.94 36.44 7.07
CA SER A 663 -5.08 37.26 7.53
C SER A 663 -6.22 36.41 8.11
N VAL A 664 -7.06 37.03 8.95
CA VAL A 664 -8.27 36.39 9.52
C VAL A 664 -9.21 35.94 8.40
N GLN A 665 -9.33 36.75 7.35
CA GLN A 665 -10.12 36.47 6.15
C GLN A 665 -9.62 35.23 5.41
N ALA A 666 -8.30 35.06 5.26
CA ALA A 666 -7.72 33.87 4.62
C ALA A 666 -7.92 32.60 5.48
N LEU A 667 -7.84 32.74 6.80
CA LEU A 667 -8.05 31.66 7.76
C LEU A 667 -9.51 31.16 7.74
N VAL A 668 -10.48 32.08 7.84
CA VAL A 668 -11.91 31.77 7.73
C VAL A 668 -12.26 31.32 6.30
N GLY A 669 -11.60 31.87 5.28
CA GLY A 669 -11.67 31.42 3.89
C GLY A 669 -11.27 29.95 3.72
N ALA A 670 -10.21 29.51 4.39
CA ALA A 670 -9.81 28.10 4.40
C ALA A 670 -10.90 27.22 5.03
N ALA A 671 -11.44 27.60 6.20
CA ALA A 671 -12.54 26.88 6.87
C ALA A 671 -13.83 26.84 6.02
N GLN A 672 -14.18 27.94 5.35
CA GLN A 672 -15.27 28.01 4.36
C GLN A 672 -15.08 27.00 3.23
N MET A 673 -13.84 26.77 2.79
CA MET A 673 -13.51 25.75 1.78
C MET A 673 -13.34 24.35 2.36
N GLY A 674 -13.66 24.16 3.65
CA GLY A 674 -13.67 22.89 4.36
C GLY A 674 -12.31 22.48 4.94
N ALA A 675 -11.33 23.38 5.02
CA ALA A 675 -10.08 23.10 5.74
C ALA A 675 -10.36 22.92 7.24
N ILE A 676 -9.90 21.79 7.79
CA ILE A 676 -9.97 21.49 9.22
C ILE A 676 -8.57 21.55 9.83
N GLU A 677 -7.56 20.94 9.18
CA GLU A 677 -6.18 21.03 9.66
C GLU A 677 -5.32 21.95 8.77
N LEU A 678 -4.45 22.73 9.40
CA LEU A 678 -3.52 23.67 8.77
C LEU A 678 -2.09 23.24 9.07
N HIS A 679 -1.34 22.82 8.05
CA HIS A 679 0.00 22.24 8.20
C HIS A 679 1.05 23.16 7.60
N THR A 680 2.00 23.65 8.40
CA THR A 680 3.02 24.61 7.96
C THR A 680 4.36 23.94 7.68
N TRP A 681 5.13 24.52 6.76
CA TRP A 681 6.51 24.11 6.48
C TRP A 681 7.49 24.59 7.56
N GLY A 682 8.60 23.87 7.71
CA GLY A 682 9.74 24.23 8.58
C GLY A 682 10.49 25.52 8.22
N ALA A 683 10.07 26.21 7.16
CA ALA A 683 10.71 27.42 6.63
C ALA A 683 9.67 28.51 6.32
N THR A 684 10.18 29.71 6.05
CA THR A 684 9.41 30.90 5.71
C THR A 684 9.69 31.32 4.27
N ARG A 685 8.70 31.90 3.57
CA ARG A 685 8.75 32.19 2.13
C ARG A 685 9.89 33.11 1.71
N ASP A 686 10.39 33.97 2.61
CA ASP A 686 11.54 34.85 2.37
C ASP A 686 12.90 34.12 2.41
N ARG A 687 12.95 32.90 2.97
CA ARG A 687 14.13 32.02 2.99
C ARG A 687 13.72 30.55 2.97
N ILE A 688 13.09 30.12 1.88
CA ILE A 688 12.46 28.79 1.78
C ILE A 688 13.46 27.63 1.85
N GLU A 689 14.71 27.83 1.43
CA GLU A 689 15.75 26.77 1.41
C GLU A 689 16.55 26.64 2.72
N THR A 690 16.32 27.52 3.71
CA THR A 690 16.95 27.43 5.03
C THR A 690 15.89 27.41 6.13
N PRO A 691 15.54 26.22 6.67
CA PRO A 691 14.56 26.10 7.75
C PRO A 691 14.88 26.97 8.96
N ASP A 692 13.83 27.42 9.64
CA ASP A 692 13.93 28.26 10.84
C ASP A 692 13.50 27.55 12.13
N HIS A 693 13.16 26.26 12.02
CA HIS A 693 13.04 25.31 13.11
C HIS A 693 13.15 23.88 12.57
N PHE A 694 13.28 22.91 13.46
CA PHE A 694 12.94 21.51 13.19
C PHE A 694 11.88 21.01 14.17
N VAL A 695 11.25 19.90 13.82
CA VAL A 695 10.23 19.21 14.63
C VAL A 695 10.69 17.78 14.91
N LEU A 696 10.50 17.32 16.14
CA LEU A 696 10.46 15.91 16.51
C LEU A 696 9.02 15.59 16.90
N ASP A 697 8.35 14.72 16.15
CA ASP A 697 6.98 14.27 16.47
C ASP A 697 7.05 12.90 17.16
N LEU A 698 6.61 12.84 18.41
CA LEU A 698 6.69 11.64 19.25
C LEU A 698 5.43 10.78 19.04
N ASP A 699 5.57 9.77 18.20
CA ASP A 699 4.52 8.86 17.74
C ASP A 699 4.53 7.56 18.58
N PRO A 700 3.60 7.36 19.55
CA PRO A 700 3.59 6.17 20.39
C PRO A 700 3.01 4.95 19.69
N ASP A 701 3.34 3.76 20.20
CA ASP A 701 2.45 2.60 20.10
C ASP A 701 1.05 2.97 20.65
N PRO A 702 -0.05 2.74 19.92
CA PRO A 702 -1.41 2.85 20.43
C PRO A 702 -1.71 2.17 21.77
N ALA A 703 -0.95 1.14 22.16
CA ALA A 703 -1.11 0.39 23.41
C ALA A 703 -0.28 0.93 24.59
N LEU A 704 0.62 1.89 24.38
CA LEU A 704 1.39 2.49 25.48
C LEU A 704 0.50 3.38 26.38
N PRO A 705 0.62 3.31 27.71
CA PRO A 705 -0.09 4.21 28.59
C PRO A 705 0.45 5.64 28.44
N TRP A 706 -0.44 6.63 28.51
CA TRP A 706 -0.12 8.06 28.27
C TRP A 706 1.06 8.58 29.08
N ARG A 707 1.25 8.09 30.32
CA ARG A 707 2.42 8.42 31.16
C ARG A 707 3.76 8.18 30.44
N SER A 708 3.87 7.16 29.60
CA SER A 708 5.06 6.87 28.79
C SER A 708 5.39 8.00 27.81
N MET A 709 4.38 8.71 27.29
CA MET A 709 4.57 9.87 26.42
C MET A 709 5.14 11.07 27.18
N ILE A 710 4.70 11.27 28.43
CA ILE A 710 5.22 12.33 29.32
C ILE A 710 6.70 12.06 29.66
N GLU A 711 7.00 10.85 30.15
CA GLU A 711 8.36 10.43 30.48
C GLU A 711 9.29 10.50 29.26
N ALA A 712 8.83 10.05 28.08
CA ALA A 712 9.58 10.16 26.84
C ALA A 712 9.79 11.60 26.36
N THR A 713 8.80 12.48 26.50
CA THR A 713 8.96 13.90 26.17
C THR A 713 10.02 14.54 27.07
N GLN A 714 10.03 14.23 28.37
CA GLN A 714 11.05 14.68 29.32
C GLN A 714 12.46 14.17 28.94
N MET A 715 12.59 12.90 28.55
CA MET A 715 13.87 12.32 28.11
C MET A 715 14.42 13.02 26.86
N VAL A 716 13.58 13.33 25.87
CA VAL A 716 14.02 14.04 24.65
C VAL A 716 14.36 15.51 24.96
N LEU A 717 13.65 16.15 25.89
CA LEU A 717 13.98 17.50 26.37
C LEU A 717 15.36 17.55 27.04
N ALA A 718 15.69 16.58 27.89
CA ALA A 718 17.02 16.50 28.51
C ALA A 718 18.15 16.38 27.47
N VAL A 719 17.95 15.58 26.40
CA VAL A 719 18.91 15.51 25.27
C VAL A 719 19.05 16.86 24.56
N LEU A 720 17.96 17.60 24.38
CA LEU A 720 18.01 18.94 23.76
C LEU A 720 18.70 19.97 24.67
N GLU A 721 18.49 19.90 25.98
CA GLU A 721 19.15 20.73 26.99
C GLU A 721 20.67 20.51 27.02
N GLU A 722 21.14 19.26 26.99
CA GLU A 722 22.58 18.92 26.90
C GLU A 722 23.26 19.42 25.60
N LEU A 723 22.48 19.51 24.51
CA LEU A 723 22.92 20.12 23.25
C LEU A 723 22.88 21.66 23.29
N GLY A 724 22.32 22.25 24.35
CA GLY A 724 22.10 23.69 24.46
C GLY A 724 21.04 24.19 23.48
N LEU A 725 20.01 23.39 23.20
CA LEU A 725 18.88 23.72 22.32
C LEU A 725 17.63 24.02 23.14
N GLU A 726 16.98 25.12 22.80
CA GLU A 726 15.72 25.57 23.41
C GLU A 726 14.55 24.92 22.68
N ALA A 727 13.62 24.33 23.42
CA ALA A 727 12.61 23.42 22.89
C ALA A 727 11.20 23.83 23.35
N PHE A 728 10.28 23.87 22.40
CA PHE A 728 8.91 24.34 22.58
C PHE A 728 7.94 23.19 22.32
N LEU A 729 6.99 22.99 23.23
CA LEU A 729 6.10 21.83 23.22
C LEU A 729 4.71 22.18 22.74
N LYS A 730 4.10 21.31 21.94
CA LYS A 730 2.64 21.30 21.76
C LYS A 730 2.08 19.88 21.70
N THR A 731 0.87 19.70 22.22
CA THR A 731 0.14 18.46 21.97
C THR A 731 -0.12 18.30 20.48
N SER A 732 -0.21 17.07 19.97
CA SER A 732 -0.55 16.84 18.56
C SER A 732 -2.03 17.02 18.23
N GLY A 733 -2.92 17.08 19.24
CA GLY A 733 -4.36 16.83 19.07
C GLY A 733 -4.68 15.39 18.63
N GLY A 734 -3.69 14.49 18.61
CA GLY A 734 -3.82 13.08 18.27
C GLY A 734 -3.43 12.21 19.46
N LYS A 735 -2.39 11.39 19.28
CA LYS A 735 -1.83 10.52 20.34
C LYS A 735 -0.44 10.93 20.81
N GLY A 736 0.26 11.79 20.06
CA GLY A 736 1.67 12.14 20.25
C GLY A 736 1.93 13.56 20.71
N MET A 737 3.21 13.89 20.92
CA MET A 737 3.69 15.22 21.30
C MET A 737 4.61 15.76 20.21
N HIS A 738 4.46 17.04 19.85
CA HIS A 738 5.44 17.71 18.99
C HIS A 738 6.41 18.52 19.85
N ILE A 739 7.70 18.33 19.59
CA ILE A 739 8.78 19.16 20.12
C ILE A 739 9.34 19.99 18.96
N ILE A 740 9.33 21.32 19.11
CA ILE A 740 9.77 22.27 18.08
C ILE A 740 11.02 22.98 18.59
N VAL A 741 12.07 23.03 17.76
CA VAL A 741 13.35 23.65 18.12
C VAL A 741 13.69 24.74 17.11
N PRO A 742 13.59 26.04 17.47
CA PRO A 742 13.92 27.16 16.59
C PRO A 742 15.39 27.21 16.19
N LEU A 743 15.63 27.41 14.89
CA LEU A 743 16.95 27.44 14.27
C LEU A 743 17.27 28.78 13.62
N ALA A 744 18.54 29.13 13.66
CA ALA A 744 19.09 30.18 12.81
C ALA A 744 19.05 29.71 11.34
N ARG A 745 18.44 30.52 10.46
CA ARG A 745 18.27 30.29 9.01
C ARG A 745 19.61 30.33 8.25
N GLN A 746 20.42 29.30 8.48
CA GLN A 746 21.79 29.11 7.97
C GLN A 746 22.09 27.68 7.50
N ALA A 747 21.33 26.69 7.97
CA ALA A 747 21.42 25.31 7.51
C ALA A 747 20.35 25.05 6.44
N ASP A 748 20.68 24.21 5.46
CA ASP A 748 19.76 23.70 4.44
C ASP A 748 18.85 22.58 4.99
N TRP A 749 17.85 22.20 4.19
CA TRP A 749 16.91 21.13 4.53
C TRP A 749 17.59 19.81 4.89
N ASP A 750 18.63 19.40 4.16
CA ASP A 750 19.29 18.11 4.39
C ASP A 750 20.14 18.13 5.67
N THR A 751 20.86 19.22 5.96
CA THR A 751 21.56 19.43 7.23
C THR A 751 20.58 19.40 8.41
N VAL A 752 19.44 20.10 8.31
CA VAL A 752 18.43 20.17 9.38
C VAL A 752 17.77 18.81 9.60
N LYS A 753 17.38 18.12 8.53
CA LYS A 753 16.81 16.76 8.59
C LYS A 753 17.79 15.75 9.16
N ALA A 754 19.05 15.78 8.73
CA ALA A 754 20.09 14.91 9.25
C ALA A 754 20.39 15.17 10.73
N PHE A 755 20.29 16.43 11.19
CA PHE A 755 20.48 16.78 12.59
C PHE A 755 19.32 16.29 13.47
N ALA A 756 18.07 16.51 13.04
CA ALA A 756 16.89 15.96 13.72
C ALA A 756 16.94 14.41 13.76
N LYS A 757 17.38 13.78 12.67
CA LYS A 757 17.64 12.33 12.61
C LYS A 757 18.71 11.90 13.62
N ALA A 758 19.83 12.62 13.72
CA ALA A 758 20.92 12.30 14.64
C ALA A 758 20.46 12.37 16.12
N ILE A 759 19.56 13.31 16.46
CA ILE A 759 18.93 13.38 17.79
C ILE A 759 18.03 12.15 18.02
N ALA A 760 17.17 11.81 17.06
CA ALA A 760 16.32 10.62 17.14
C ALA A 760 17.13 9.32 17.30
N GLU A 761 18.20 9.15 16.51
CA GLU A 761 19.11 8.00 16.57
C GLU A 761 19.98 8.01 17.84
N PHE A 762 20.29 9.17 18.43
CA PHE A 762 20.96 9.26 19.73
C PHE A 762 20.03 8.79 20.86
N ALA A 763 18.83 9.38 20.98
CA ALA A 763 17.85 8.96 21.99
C ALA A 763 17.48 7.47 21.88
N SER A 764 17.34 6.95 20.64
CA SER A 764 17.09 5.52 20.38
C SER A 764 18.28 4.60 20.68
N ARG A 765 19.51 5.12 20.77
CA ARG A 765 20.69 4.35 21.21
C ARG A 765 20.86 4.38 22.73
N GLN A 766 20.53 5.49 23.38
CA GLN A 766 20.62 5.60 24.85
C GLN A 766 19.49 4.85 25.56
N LEU A 767 18.27 4.90 25.01
CA LEU A 767 17.05 4.32 25.62
C LEU A 767 16.29 3.47 24.57
N PRO A 768 16.89 2.38 24.05
CA PRO A 768 16.32 1.57 22.97
C PRO A 768 15.02 0.84 23.38
N GLU A 769 14.74 0.70 24.67
CA GLU A 769 13.49 0.16 25.23
C GLU A 769 12.35 1.20 25.30
N ARG A 770 12.66 2.49 25.15
CA ARG A 770 11.67 3.59 25.09
C ARG A 770 11.48 4.13 23.68
N PHE A 771 12.56 4.25 22.90
CA PHE A 771 12.53 4.95 21.62
C PHE A 771 12.88 4.10 20.40
N THR A 772 12.45 4.58 19.24
CA THR A 772 12.95 4.14 17.93
C THR A 772 13.06 5.32 16.97
N ALA A 773 14.06 5.30 16.10
CA ALA A 773 14.22 6.22 14.97
C ALA A 773 13.84 5.55 13.64
N THR A 774 13.29 4.33 13.67
CA THR A 774 12.89 3.58 12.48
C THR A 774 11.39 3.70 12.26
N MET A 775 10.99 4.21 11.09
CA MET A 775 9.61 4.40 10.68
C MET A 775 8.82 3.07 10.64
N GLY A 776 7.51 3.14 10.90
CA GLY A 776 6.55 2.05 10.70
C GLY A 776 6.06 1.44 12.02
N PRO A 777 4.76 1.08 12.15
CA PRO A 777 4.19 0.59 13.41
C PRO A 777 4.94 -0.60 14.02
N LYS A 778 5.38 -1.56 13.20
CA LYS A 778 6.12 -2.76 13.64
C LYS A 778 7.45 -2.42 14.34
N ASN A 779 8.08 -1.29 14.03
CA ASN A 779 9.36 -0.87 14.60
C ASN A 779 9.21 -0.13 15.94
N ARG A 780 7.97 0.22 16.34
CA ARG A 780 7.66 0.95 17.58
C ARG A 780 6.74 0.18 18.54
N VAL A 781 6.63 -1.16 18.40
CA VAL A 781 5.80 -1.95 19.34
C VAL A 781 6.34 -1.79 20.76
N GLY A 782 5.49 -1.33 21.68
CA GLY A 782 5.85 -0.97 23.06
C GLY A 782 6.76 0.25 23.20
N LYS A 783 6.95 1.08 22.16
CA LYS A 783 7.91 2.19 22.10
C LYS A 783 7.32 3.46 21.48
N ILE A 784 8.07 4.54 21.53
CA ILE A 784 7.77 5.81 20.87
C ILE A 784 8.71 6.01 19.69
N PHE A 785 8.15 6.22 18.50
CA PHE A 785 8.90 6.64 17.32
C PHE A 785 9.15 8.14 17.38
N ILE A 786 10.42 8.54 17.27
CA ILE A 786 10.79 9.96 17.12
C ILE A 786 10.79 10.27 15.63
N ASP A 787 9.66 10.76 15.10
CA ASP A 787 9.52 11.12 13.69
C ASP A 787 10.25 12.43 13.39
N TYR A 788 11.39 12.29 12.70
CA TYR A 788 12.18 13.40 12.15
C TYR A 788 11.89 13.66 10.67
N LEU A 789 11.02 12.88 10.01
CA LEU A 789 10.81 12.94 8.55
C LEU A 789 10.09 14.21 8.10
N ARG A 790 9.33 14.84 9.01
CA ARG A 790 8.67 16.16 8.84
C ARG A 790 9.64 17.26 8.40
N ASN A 791 10.93 17.12 8.71
CA ASN A 791 11.98 18.08 8.41
C ASN A 791 12.54 17.99 6.97
N SER A 792 11.89 17.24 6.08
CA SER A 792 12.22 17.23 4.65
C SER A 792 11.70 18.50 3.95
N ARG A 793 12.34 18.96 2.86
CA ARG A 793 11.76 20.00 1.99
C ARG A 793 10.36 19.56 1.52
N GLY A 794 9.37 20.44 1.62
CA GLY A 794 7.97 20.09 1.34
C GLY A 794 7.28 19.22 2.39
N GLY A 795 7.97 18.88 3.48
CA GLY A 795 7.39 18.34 4.70
C GLY A 795 6.69 19.43 5.52
N SER A 796 5.66 19.03 6.26
CA SER A 796 4.83 19.95 7.03
C SER A 796 4.34 19.31 8.32
N THR A 797 4.07 20.13 9.31
CA THR A 797 3.53 19.72 10.61
C THR A 797 2.27 20.51 10.91
N VAL A 798 1.28 19.90 11.57
CA VAL A 798 0.07 20.60 12.01
C VAL A 798 0.46 21.81 12.86
N THR A 799 -0.07 22.98 12.53
CA THR A 799 0.32 24.26 13.13
C THR A 799 -0.18 24.35 14.57
N ALA A 800 0.50 25.14 15.42
CA ALA A 800 -0.03 25.49 16.73
C ALA A 800 -1.46 26.05 16.59
N TYR A 801 -2.34 25.68 17.52
CA TYR A 801 -3.77 26.01 17.55
C TYR A 801 -4.63 25.52 16.37
N SER A 802 -4.08 24.76 15.41
CA SER A 802 -4.88 24.09 14.37
C SER A 802 -5.73 22.96 14.95
N VAL A 803 -6.99 22.90 14.52
CA VAL A 803 -7.91 21.77 14.75
C VAL A 803 -7.40 20.52 14.04
N ARG A 804 -7.80 19.34 14.54
CA ARG A 804 -7.56 18.02 13.94
C ARG A 804 -8.84 17.44 13.36
N ALA A 805 -8.75 16.78 12.21
CA ALA A 805 -9.86 16.06 11.57
C ALA A 805 -10.09 14.69 12.25
N ARG A 806 -10.50 14.73 13.53
CA ARG A 806 -10.73 13.57 14.41
C ARG A 806 -11.98 13.79 15.27
N PRO A 807 -12.70 12.73 15.68
CA PRO A 807 -13.93 12.87 16.48
C PRO A 807 -13.70 13.64 17.78
N GLY A 808 -14.48 14.69 18.01
CA GLY A 808 -14.28 15.68 19.07
C GLY A 808 -13.53 16.95 18.64
N LEU A 809 -13.04 17.03 17.39
CA LEU A 809 -12.28 18.16 16.85
C LEU A 809 -11.18 18.69 17.80
N PRO A 810 -10.26 17.83 18.28
CA PRO A 810 -9.19 18.22 19.18
C PRO A 810 -8.20 19.19 18.51
N VAL A 811 -7.48 19.98 19.29
CA VAL A 811 -6.56 21.02 18.81
C VAL A 811 -5.11 20.69 19.15
N SER A 812 -4.16 21.06 18.28
CA SER A 812 -2.72 20.99 18.59
C SER A 812 -2.30 22.21 19.40
N VAL A 813 -2.26 22.11 20.73
CA VAL A 813 -2.10 23.29 21.61
C VAL A 813 -0.67 23.40 22.17
N PRO A 814 0.01 24.55 22.02
CA PRO A 814 1.19 24.93 22.79
C PRO A 814 1.03 24.69 24.29
N ILE A 815 2.09 24.27 24.95
CA ILE A 815 2.17 24.10 26.40
C ILE A 815 3.51 24.62 26.91
N ALA A 816 3.54 25.01 28.18
CA ALA A 816 4.76 25.32 28.89
C ALA A 816 5.42 24.01 29.37
N LEU A 817 6.71 24.07 29.72
CA LEU A 817 7.47 22.88 30.11
C LEU A 817 7.00 22.28 31.46
N ASP A 818 6.51 23.12 32.36
CA ASP A 818 5.95 22.74 33.67
C ASP A 818 4.55 22.11 33.56
N GLU A 819 3.73 22.54 32.60
CA GLU A 819 2.42 21.93 32.30
C GLU A 819 2.53 20.46 31.83
N LEU A 820 3.68 20.04 31.29
CA LEU A 820 3.88 18.72 30.67
C LEU A 820 3.50 17.56 31.60
N ALA A 821 3.89 17.64 32.88
CA ALA A 821 3.60 16.59 33.86
C ALA A 821 2.11 16.49 34.23
N GLY A 822 1.34 17.57 34.03
CA GLY A 822 -0.10 17.64 34.33
C GLY A 822 -1.02 17.17 33.20
N LEU A 823 -0.49 16.86 32.02
CA LEU A 823 -1.30 16.44 30.87
C LEU A 823 -1.91 15.06 31.06
N LYS A 824 -3.20 14.93 30.69
CA LYS A 824 -3.97 13.68 30.72
C LYS A 824 -4.09 13.03 29.33
N SER A 825 -3.97 13.81 28.26
CA SER A 825 -4.02 13.33 26.86
C SER A 825 -3.51 14.38 25.88
N SER A 826 -2.92 13.94 24.76
CA SER A 826 -2.62 14.82 23.61
C SER A 826 -3.87 15.46 22.98
N ALA A 827 -5.06 14.94 23.25
CA ALA A 827 -6.33 15.41 22.70
C ALA A 827 -7.28 15.96 23.79
N GLN A 828 -6.72 16.44 24.92
CA GLN A 828 -7.52 16.98 26.04
C GLN A 828 -8.08 18.39 25.79
N TRP A 829 -7.67 19.04 24.69
CA TRP A 829 -8.19 20.32 24.26
C TRP A 829 -8.80 20.19 22.87
N ASP A 830 -9.92 20.87 22.68
CA ASP A 830 -10.74 20.87 21.49
C ASP A 830 -11.38 22.25 21.28
N ILE A 831 -12.12 22.41 20.19
CA ILE A 831 -12.77 23.67 19.83
C ILE A 831 -13.75 24.20 20.89
N THR A 832 -14.27 23.36 21.79
CA THR A 832 -15.27 23.75 22.79
C THR A 832 -14.64 24.31 24.06
N ASN A 833 -13.39 23.92 24.38
CA ASN A 833 -12.73 24.26 25.63
C ASN A 833 -11.43 25.09 25.47
N LEU A 834 -10.87 25.21 24.26
CA LEU A 834 -9.62 25.93 24.06
C LEU A 834 -9.71 27.40 24.48
N GLU A 835 -10.80 28.11 24.16
CA GLU A 835 -10.95 29.51 24.59
C GLU A 835 -10.88 29.68 26.12
N GLN A 836 -11.44 28.73 26.87
CA GLN A 836 -11.36 28.74 28.33
C GLN A 836 -9.92 28.54 28.81
N ARG A 837 -9.12 27.76 28.08
CA ARG A 837 -7.67 27.68 28.32
C ARG A 837 -6.98 29.00 28.02
N LEU A 838 -7.19 29.58 26.83
CA LEU A 838 -6.52 30.81 26.41
C LEU A 838 -6.80 31.97 27.38
N LYS A 839 -8.04 32.11 27.86
CA LYS A 839 -8.46 33.09 28.89
C LYS A 839 -7.85 32.86 30.28
N ARG A 840 -7.24 31.69 30.54
CA ARG A 840 -6.57 31.34 31.81
C ARG A 840 -5.04 31.41 31.73
N LEU A 841 -4.46 31.50 30.54
CA LEU A 841 -3.02 31.69 30.37
C LEU A 841 -2.65 33.09 30.88
N LYS A 842 -1.61 33.16 31.72
CA LYS A 842 -1.04 34.43 32.18
C LYS A 842 -0.07 35.01 31.16
N ASP A 843 0.67 34.13 30.51
CA ASP A 843 1.74 34.41 29.54
C ASP A 843 1.62 33.43 28.36
N ASP A 844 2.26 33.74 27.22
CA ASP A 844 2.36 32.80 26.09
C ASP A 844 3.25 31.61 26.48
N PRO A 845 2.76 30.35 26.43
CA PRO A 845 3.57 29.16 26.69
C PRO A 845 4.81 29.03 25.81
N TRP A 846 4.84 29.72 24.66
CA TRP A 846 5.97 29.78 23.72
C TRP A 846 6.71 31.14 23.74
N ALA A 847 6.61 31.90 24.83
CA ALA A 847 7.47 33.05 25.07
C ALA A 847 8.95 32.66 24.88
N GLY A 848 9.66 33.41 24.02
CA GLY A 848 11.03 33.09 23.62
C GLY A 848 11.19 32.32 22.30
N TYR A 849 10.11 31.88 21.64
CA TYR A 849 10.18 31.12 20.36
C TYR A 849 10.94 31.82 19.22
N SER A 850 11.11 33.14 19.28
CA SER A 850 11.95 33.92 18.36
C SER A 850 13.46 33.72 18.57
N ASN A 851 13.90 33.17 19.71
CA ASN A 851 15.28 32.85 20.05
C ASN A 851 15.77 31.69 19.19
N ARG A 852 16.70 31.96 18.27
CA ARG A 852 17.17 30.99 17.26
C ARG A 852 18.61 30.59 17.47
N ARG A 853 18.86 29.29 17.60
CA ARG A 853 20.22 28.75 17.80
C ARG A 853 20.79 28.16 16.51
N LYS A 854 22.12 28.20 16.36
CA LYS A 854 22.83 27.61 15.22
C LYS A 854 23.13 26.14 15.51
N ILE A 855 22.99 25.27 14.52
CA ILE A 855 23.55 23.91 14.60
C ILE A 855 25.08 24.03 14.57
N THR A 856 25.76 23.54 15.61
CA THR A 856 27.22 23.65 15.76
C THR A 856 27.92 22.30 15.55
N GLN A 857 29.20 22.33 15.19
CA GLN A 857 30.03 21.13 15.11
C GLN A 857 30.16 20.41 16.46
N LYS A 858 30.05 21.13 17.59
CA LYS A 858 30.03 20.55 18.95
C LYS A 858 28.81 19.64 19.12
N MET A 859 27.62 20.09 18.72
CA MET A 859 26.38 19.30 18.81
C MET A 859 26.47 18.00 17.97
N TRP A 860 26.98 18.09 16.74
CA TRP A 860 27.24 16.90 15.90
C TRP A 860 28.19 15.90 16.60
N LYS A 861 29.27 16.39 17.22
CA LYS A 861 30.21 15.57 17.98
C LYS A 861 29.56 14.93 19.22
N GLN A 862 28.72 15.66 19.96
CA GLN A 862 27.96 15.14 21.11
C GLN A 862 27.01 14.00 20.69
N LEU A 863 26.31 14.15 19.54
CA LEU A 863 25.43 13.11 18.98
C LEU A 863 26.17 11.90 18.39
N GLY A 864 27.50 11.95 18.28
CA GLY A 864 28.31 10.93 17.61
C GLY A 864 28.01 10.82 16.11
N ALA A 865 27.62 11.94 15.48
CA ALA A 865 27.20 12.00 14.08
C ALA A 865 28.07 12.97 13.28
N LYS A 866 28.10 12.81 11.96
CA LYS A 866 28.76 13.75 11.04
C LYS A 866 27.73 14.61 10.34
N ARG A 867 28.03 15.90 10.16
CA ARG A 867 27.29 16.77 9.26
C ARG A 867 27.38 16.19 7.82
N PRO A 868 26.28 16.20 7.03
CA PRO A 868 26.31 15.92 5.60
C PRO A 868 27.32 16.79 4.84
#